data_AF-A0A3N9WHV0-F1
#
_entry.id   AF-A0A3N9WHV0-F1
#
_cell.length_a   1.000
_cell.length_b   1.000
_cell.length_c   1.000
_cell.angle_alpha   90.00
_cell.angle_beta   90.00
_cell.angle_gamma   90.00
#
_symmetry.space_group_name_H-M   'P 1'
#
loop_
_entity.id
_entity.type
_entity.pdbx_description
1 polymer ?
#
loop_
_entity_poly.entity_id
_entity_poly.type
_entity_poly.pdbx_seq_one_letter_code
_entity_poly.pdbx_strand_id
1 'polypeptide(L)'
;MEVADPRNSLPAGRVAPFAAFVASILAVAALTAAVPLATLPDELSRLPVAFWTMAALAVVCDARPFVPPGRRQTSAVFPSTCFTFAILLGWGLGPAVVVQAVGVVVSGWRMRHAAWRTAFNVGQYACALAAGYAVIQLGPGTIFSGGRLHWTDVAAVGGATLAWFVVNYGLVSWAVRLRFGDRWWPTVRQGLGFELLSTGSLLLLAPVLVAAARVSAALIPLVLVPLFAVYRMARLTTEQQHLAAADPLTGLPNRKALLAEVAEQVHLHAERTARGEPDGQLALLLIDLDRFKNVNDALGHAVGDRLLVEVSARLTDVQPRPQMIARLGGDEFAIVMTGLTDVAQARELADRVVEALAEPVPLDGLPLDVGGSIGIALFPEHGEDFATLMRHADVAMYDAKHRNDTVAVYAPESDHNSAERLGLLADLRRVLEVGPAAEAPFDAAVDVPLVATAEVRGGDGAALPSATPGLPAPAAESAPAVATAPPGAARWWARRRRTDAELVHSDELINRIATGADPIRGRNVRATVEGTRSGSARERRVGGGNGRRSPNGSAAGRARAGARRDVGPGTPGQPLEPTGWAHADDEPADDAGEITMYYQPQIAIATGEVVGVEALLRWRHPRRGMVDPEELIRVAEQSAVMRLLTRRVVDDVVEQLAKWSAAGIGLRAALNVSVRDLHTGEIADQIADRLARYGVPAERLQVEITEGALMADPRRVLATISQLHRIGVAISLDDFGTGYSSLQHLRRLPLSEVKVDRSFVLGMPDDADDAAIVRSMIELAGALGLRVVAEGVEDERTWRMLHAAGCDAAQGWFYARPMPAEELVTWLARYRPVRPTGGHPQPDAARRPTR
;
A
#
# COMPACT_ATOMS: atom_id res chain seq x y z
N MET A 1 11.73 -7.49 30.16
CA MET A 1 12.62 -6.63 30.96
C MET A 1 12.61 -5.28 30.26
N GLU A 2 12.00 -4.23 30.83
CA GLU A 2 12.05 -2.89 30.24
C GLU A 2 13.51 -2.49 30.03
N VAL A 3 13.89 -2.26 28.77
CA VAL A 3 15.22 -1.75 28.41
C VAL A 3 15.39 -0.42 29.17
N ALA A 4 16.40 -0.34 30.03
CA ALA A 4 16.67 0.86 30.80
C ALA A 4 16.82 2.05 29.85
N ASP A 5 16.07 3.14 30.07
CA ASP A 5 16.15 4.36 29.23
C ASP A 5 17.63 4.70 29.06
N PRO A 6 18.17 4.60 27.82
CA PRO A 6 19.59 4.78 27.60
C PRO A 6 20.03 6.15 28.09
N ARG A 7 19.14 7.14 28.27
CA ARG A 7 19.41 8.49 28.82
C ARG A 7 19.61 8.55 30.32
N ASN A 8 19.40 7.47 31.06
CA ASN A 8 19.73 7.41 32.48
C ASN A 8 21.18 6.95 32.73
N SER A 9 21.90 6.47 31.71
CA SER A 9 23.32 6.11 31.82
C SER A 9 24.25 7.25 31.41
N LEU A 10 25.43 7.30 32.04
CA LEU A 10 26.51 8.22 31.68
C LEU A 10 27.17 7.77 30.36
N PRO A 11 27.61 8.70 29.49
CA PRO A 11 28.24 8.34 28.22
C PRO A 11 29.57 7.60 28.42
N ALA A 12 29.67 6.37 27.91
CA ALA A 12 30.91 5.60 27.92
C ALA A 12 32.02 6.33 27.14
N GLY A 13 33.21 6.45 27.73
CA GLY A 13 34.37 7.09 27.10
C GLY A 13 34.37 8.64 27.06
N ARG A 14 33.29 9.32 27.45
CA ARG A 14 33.21 10.81 27.53
C ARG A 14 32.65 11.32 28.86
N VAL A 15 32.80 10.54 29.93
CA VAL A 15 32.26 10.86 31.26
C VAL A 15 32.84 12.18 31.79
N ALA A 16 34.16 12.39 31.70
CA ALA A 16 34.81 13.58 32.23
C ALA A 16 34.34 14.91 31.57
N PRO A 17 34.35 15.06 30.23
CA PRO A 17 33.86 16.30 29.60
C PRO A 17 32.35 16.50 29.82
N PHE A 18 31.56 15.42 29.86
CA PHE A 18 30.14 15.50 30.15
C PHE A 18 29.86 15.95 31.59
N ALA A 19 30.55 15.37 32.58
CA ALA A 19 30.41 15.74 33.98
C ALA A 19 30.89 17.18 34.25
N ALA A 20 31.98 17.61 33.61
CA ALA A 20 32.46 18.99 33.70
C ALA A 20 31.44 20.00 33.14
N PHE A 21 30.76 19.64 32.04
CA PHE A 21 29.68 20.46 31.48
C PHE A 21 28.45 20.52 32.39
N VAL A 22 28.01 19.40 32.97
CA VAL A 22 26.90 19.41 33.94
C VAL A 22 27.26 20.25 35.17
N ALA A 23 28.48 20.10 35.70
CA ALA A 23 28.96 20.86 36.84
C ALA A 23 29.04 22.37 36.55
N SER A 24 29.48 22.77 35.35
CA SER A 24 29.54 24.19 34.99
C SER A 24 28.15 24.82 34.90
N ILE A 25 27.15 24.09 34.36
CA ILE A 25 25.76 24.56 34.34
C ILE A 25 25.22 24.73 35.77
N LEU A 26 25.46 23.75 36.64
CA LEU A 26 25.02 23.83 38.04
C LEU A 26 25.69 25.01 38.77
N ALA A 27 26.97 25.27 38.50
CA ALA A 27 27.69 26.41 39.07
C ALA A 27 27.11 27.75 38.58
N VAL A 28 26.81 27.88 37.28
CA VAL A 28 26.18 29.09 36.72
C VAL A 28 24.76 29.27 37.29
N ALA A 29 23.98 28.20 37.39
CA ALA A 29 22.65 28.22 37.99
C ALA A 29 22.71 28.67 39.47
N ALA A 30 23.63 28.11 40.25
CA ALA A 30 23.82 28.50 41.65
C ALA A 30 24.23 29.97 41.78
N LEU A 31 25.17 30.44 40.95
CA LEU A 31 25.65 31.82 40.97
C LEU A 31 24.53 32.82 40.63
N THR A 32 23.75 32.53 39.58
CA THR A 32 22.67 33.41 39.13
C THR A 32 21.45 33.40 40.05
N ALA A 33 21.19 32.28 40.73
CA ALA A 33 20.08 32.16 41.68
C ALA A 33 20.45 32.56 43.12
N ALA A 34 21.74 32.68 43.48
CA ALA A 34 22.18 32.91 44.85
C ALA A 34 21.55 34.16 45.50
N VAL A 35 21.62 35.31 44.84
CA VAL A 35 21.08 36.57 45.37
C VAL A 35 19.54 36.53 45.46
N PRO A 36 18.80 36.18 44.38
CA PRO A 36 17.34 36.07 44.45
C PRO A 36 16.83 35.03 45.46
N LEU A 37 17.57 33.95 45.70
CA LEU A 37 17.20 32.94 46.70
C LEU A 37 17.48 33.40 48.13
N ALA A 38 18.52 34.21 48.33
CA ALA A 38 18.85 34.75 49.65
C ALA A 38 17.79 35.73 50.17
N THR A 39 17.11 36.46 49.27
CA THR A 39 16.05 37.42 49.63
C THR A 39 14.66 36.78 49.76
N LEU A 40 14.50 35.54 49.28
CA LEU A 40 13.21 34.84 49.23
C LEU A 40 12.53 34.62 50.60
N PRO A 41 13.23 34.29 51.70
CA PRO A 41 12.57 34.08 53.00
C PRO A 41 11.79 35.31 53.48
N ASP A 42 12.30 36.50 53.21
CA ASP A 42 11.68 37.78 53.59
C ASP A 42 10.51 38.16 52.67
N GLU A 43 10.47 37.61 51.46
CA GLU A 43 9.41 37.82 50.47
C GLU A 43 8.26 36.82 50.62
N LEU A 44 8.52 35.62 51.15
CA LEU A 44 7.60 34.48 51.14
C LEU A 44 6.25 34.80 51.81
N SER A 45 6.28 35.57 52.90
CA SER A 45 5.09 35.99 53.66
C SER A 45 4.25 37.05 52.93
N ARG A 46 4.82 37.71 51.91
CA ARG A 46 4.19 38.77 51.12
C ARG A 46 3.63 38.27 49.78
N LEU A 47 3.85 36.99 49.43
CA LEU A 47 3.38 36.42 48.17
C LEU A 47 1.86 36.20 48.18
N PRO A 48 1.14 36.65 47.14
CA PRO A 48 -0.32 36.57 47.08
C PRO A 48 -0.81 35.15 46.79
N VAL A 49 -2.10 34.90 47.03
CA VAL A 49 -2.77 33.62 46.72
C VAL A 49 -2.59 33.19 45.25
N ALA A 50 -2.52 34.17 44.33
CA ALA A 50 -2.26 33.93 42.91
C ALA A 50 -0.92 33.21 42.66
N PHE A 51 0.14 33.58 43.38
CA PHE A 51 1.44 32.91 43.30
C PHE A 51 1.33 31.45 43.73
N TRP A 52 0.74 31.19 44.89
CA TRP A 52 0.59 29.83 45.43
C TRP A 52 -0.28 28.94 44.54
N THR A 53 -1.29 29.51 43.88
CA THR A 53 -2.13 28.80 42.90
C THR A 53 -1.30 28.35 41.70
N MET A 54 -0.48 29.24 41.13
CA MET A 54 0.42 28.88 40.02
C MET A 54 1.51 27.88 40.44
N ALA A 55 2.08 28.05 41.64
CA ALA A 55 3.08 27.12 42.16
C ALA A 55 2.50 25.69 42.33
N ALA A 56 1.30 25.58 42.89
CA ALA A 56 0.60 24.29 43.00
C ALA A 56 0.30 23.68 41.62
N LEU A 57 -0.23 24.46 40.69
CA LEU A 57 -0.53 23.99 39.33
C LEU A 57 0.72 23.57 38.56
N ALA A 58 1.84 24.30 38.70
CA ALA A 58 3.12 23.94 38.08
C ALA A 58 3.56 22.52 38.48
N VAL A 59 3.46 22.18 39.76
CA VAL A 59 3.84 20.85 40.28
C VAL A 59 2.82 19.79 39.88
N VAL A 60 1.51 20.10 39.96
CA VAL A 60 0.43 19.14 39.64
C VAL A 60 0.42 18.79 38.15
N CYS A 61 0.57 19.76 37.25
CA CYS A 61 0.59 19.51 35.82
C CYS A 61 1.81 18.67 35.40
N ASP A 62 2.97 18.92 36.00
CA ASP A 62 4.18 18.14 35.76
C ASP A 62 4.17 16.77 36.45
N ALA A 63 3.21 16.51 37.33
CA ALA A 63 3.00 15.17 37.85
C ALA A 63 2.58 14.21 36.74
N ARG A 64 1.96 14.64 35.63
CA ARG A 64 1.68 13.76 34.47
C ARG A 64 2.04 14.47 33.16
N PRO A 65 3.33 14.57 32.82
CA PRO A 65 3.77 15.30 31.63
C PRO A 65 3.21 14.66 30.37
N PHE A 66 2.97 15.47 29.35
CA PHE A 66 2.59 14.98 28.03
C PHE A 66 3.82 14.44 27.30
N VAL A 67 3.80 13.16 26.95
CA VAL A 67 4.82 12.53 26.10
C VAL A 67 4.13 12.14 24.79
N PRO A 68 4.41 12.82 23.67
CA PRO A 68 3.88 12.44 22.36
C PRO A 68 4.37 11.02 21.99
N PRO A 69 3.50 10.11 21.49
CA PRO A 69 3.94 8.81 20.95
C PRO A 69 4.67 8.97 19.60
N GLY A 70 5.58 8.06 19.28
CA GLY A 70 6.24 7.96 17.96
C GLY A 70 7.30 9.04 17.62
N ARG A 71 7.39 10.12 18.40
CA ARG A 71 8.60 10.96 18.43
C ARG A 71 9.36 10.63 19.67
N ARG A 72 10.69 10.52 19.54
CA ARG A 72 11.66 10.27 20.62
C ARG A 72 11.10 10.79 21.94
N GLN A 73 11.07 9.96 22.99
CA GLN A 73 10.66 10.32 24.36
C GLN A 73 11.41 11.55 24.95
N THR A 74 12.16 12.32 24.16
CA THR A 74 12.95 13.50 24.51
C THR A 74 12.13 14.78 24.63
N SER A 75 10.94 14.86 24.02
CA SER A 75 10.13 16.09 23.99
C SER A 75 8.89 15.99 24.87
N ALA A 76 9.09 15.59 26.13
CA ALA A 76 8.03 15.73 27.12
C ALA A 76 7.75 17.24 27.28
N VAL A 77 6.51 17.63 27.02
CA VAL A 77 6.08 19.02 27.20
C VAL A 77 5.71 19.19 28.68
N PHE A 78 6.43 20.07 29.38
CA PHE A 78 6.23 20.36 30.80
C PHE A 78 5.40 21.65 30.95
N PRO A 79 4.10 21.56 31.30
CA PRO A 79 3.26 22.75 31.46
C PRO A 79 3.75 23.68 32.58
N SER A 80 4.56 23.21 33.53
CA SER A 80 5.21 24.05 34.54
C SER A 80 5.94 25.25 33.95
N THR A 81 6.53 25.12 32.75
CA THR A 81 7.26 26.20 32.06
C THR A 81 6.43 27.47 31.90
N CYS A 82 5.13 27.36 31.62
CA CYS A 82 4.23 28.51 31.51
C CYS A 82 4.03 29.17 32.88
N PHE A 83 3.75 28.38 33.92
CA PHE A 83 3.51 28.89 35.27
C PHE A 83 4.76 29.50 35.91
N THR A 84 5.93 28.88 35.72
CA THR A 84 7.19 29.39 36.30
C THR A 84 7.70 30.61 35.56
N PHE A 85 7.48 30.71 34.24
CA PHE A 85 7.73 31.95 33.50
C PHE A 85 6.73 33.05 33.87
N ALA A 86 5.47 32.72 34.17
CA ALA A 86 4.51 33.69 34.72
C ALA A 86 4.94 34.17 36.11
N ILE A 87 5.45 33.27 36.95
CA ILE A 87 6.01 33.63 38.26
C ILE A 87 7.23 34.54 38.09
N LEU A 88 8.10 34.26 37.12
CA LEU A 88 9.25 35.09 36.79
C LEU A 88 8.83 36.52 36.45
N LEU A 89 7.80 36.66 35.60
CA LEU A 89 7.27 37.96 35.18
C LEU A 89 6.51 38.71 36.29
N GLY A 90 5.91 38.00 37.25
CA GLY A 90 5.07 38.58 38.30
C GLY A 90 5.78 38.85 39.63
N TRP A 91 6.71 37.98 40.03
CA TRP A 91 7.36 37.98 41.35
C TRP A 91 8.87 37.72 41.29
N GLY A 92 9.47 37.66 40.10
CA GLY A 92 10.92 37.62 39.93
C GLY A 92 11.56 36.23 39.96
N LEU A 93 12.89 36.22 39.89
CA LEU A 93 13.69 35.02 39.61
C LEU A 93 13.71 34.01 40.75
N GLY A 94 13.81 34.46 42.01
CA GLY A 94 13.92 33.57 43.18
C GLY A 94 12.75 32.59 43.29
N PRO A 95 11.49 33.08 43.39
CA PRO A 95 10.33 32.21 43.47
C PRO A 95 10.17 31.29 42.24
N ALA A 96 10.48 31.80 41.03
CA ALA A 96 10.39 31.02 39.80
C ALA A 96 11.35 29.82 39.79
N VAL A 97 12.61 30.03 40.20
CA VAL A 97 13.63 28.97 40.26
C VAL A 97 13.25 27.89 41.28
N VAL A 98 12.74 28.28 42.46
CA VAL A 98 12.31 27.33 43.50
C VAL A 98 11.16 26.44 42.99
N VAL A 99 10.11 27.05 42.45
CA VAL A 99 8.94 26.31 41.95
C VAL A 99 9.33 25.37 40.80
N GLN A 100 10.16 25.84 39.87
CA GLN A 100 10.65 25.01 38.76
C GLN A 100 11.52 23.85 39.25
N ALA A 101 12.39 24.08 40.23
CA ALA A 101 13.23 23.02 40.81
C ALA A 101 12.37 21.93 41.47
N VAL A 102 11.35 22.32 42.24
CA VAL A 102 10.40 21.37 42.84
C VAL A 102 9.66 20.57 41.77
N GLY A 103 9.13 21.24 40.73
CA GLY A 103 8.44 20.57 39.62
C GLY A 103 9.32 19.53 38.91
N VAL A 104 10.57 19.89 38.61
CA VAL A 104 11.55 19.01 37.96
C VAL A 104 11.92 17.81 38.85
N VAL A 105 12.07 18.01 40.16
CA VAL A 105 12.37 16.91 41.10
C VAL A 105 11.19 15.95 41.19
N VAL A 106 9.95 16.45 41.30
CA VAL A 106 8.73 15.64 41.34
C VAL A 106 8.57 14.84 40.04
N SER A 107 8.72 15.50 38.90
CA SER A 107 8.68 14.84 37.59
C SER A 107 9.80 13.80 37.44
N GLY A 108 11.03 14.13 37.85
CA GLY A 108 12.18 13.24 37.76
C GLY A 108 12.02 11.98 38.59
N TRP A 109 11.47 12.10 39.81
CA TRP A 109 11.15 10.96 40.66
C TRP A 109 10.10 10.05 40.01
N ARG A 110 9.01 10.63 39.50
CA ARG A 110 7.94 9.85 38.86
C ARG A 110 8.39 9.17 37.57
N MET A 111 9.19 9.86 36.75
CA MET A 111 9.73 9.33 35.49
C MET A 111 10.96 8.43 35.68
N ARG A 112 11.37 8.17 36.93
CA ARG A 112 12.56 7.37 37.27
C ARG A 112 13.83 7.87 36.57
N HIS A 113 13.98 9.18 36.44
CA HIS A 113 15.19 9.79 35.88
C HIS A 113 16.39 9.54 36.80
N ALA A 114 17.57 9.37 36.22
CA ALA A 114 18.82 9.33 36.98
C ALA A 114 19.05 10.65 37.72
N ALA A 115 19.66 10.59 38.92
CA ALA A 115 19.87 11.77 39.76
C ALA A 115 20.64 12.90 39.04
N TRP A 116 21.65 12.53 38.25
CA TRP A 116 22.42 13.50 37.46
C TRP A 116 21.56 14.21 36.40
N ARG A 117 20.58 13.52 35.80
CA ARG A 117 19.69 14.06 34.77
C ARG A 117 18.71 15.05 35.40
N THR A 118 18.17 14.72 36.57
CA THR A 118 17.35 15.63 37.35
C THR A 118 18.14 16.87 37.75
N ALA A 119 19.38 16.72 38.23
CA ALA A 119 20.25 17.84 38.59
C ALA A 119 20.54 18.74 37.37
N PHE A 120 20.90 18.15 36.23
CA PHE A 120 21.12 18.88 34.99
C PHE A 120 19.87 19.67 34.58
N ASN A 121 18.69 19.05 34.60
CA ASN A 121 17.43 19.72 34.25
C ASN A 121 17.15 20.92 35.19
N VAL A 122 17.37 20.77 36.50
CA VAL A 122 17.21 21.88 37.46
C VAL A 122 18.16 23.03 37.10
N GLY A 123 19.43 22.75 36.84
CA GLY A 123 20.42 23.76 36.45
C GLY A 123 20.09 24.43 35.11
N GLN A 124 19.70 23.64 34.11
CA GLN A 124 19.30 24.11 32.78
C GLN A 124 18.14 25.10 32.87
N TYR A 125 17.05 24.75 33.56
CA TYR A 125 15.90 25.62 33.69
C TYR A 125 16.21 26.88 34.51
N ALA A 126 17.04 26.78 35.55
CA ALA A 126 17.48 27.94 36.32
C ALA A 126 18.29 28.91 35.46
N CYS A 127 19.22 28.43 34.64
CA CYS A 127 19.96 29.25 33.68
C CYS A 127 19.04 29.91 32.64
N ALA A 128 18.05 29.18 32.11
CA ALA A 128 17.09 29.71 31.15
C ALA A 128 16.19 30.80 31.78
N LEU A 129 15.70 30.60 33.01
CA LEU A 129 14.95 31.61 33.76
C LEU A 129 15.81 32.84 34.06
N ALA A 130 17.08 32.66 34.44
CA ALA A 130 18.01 33.75 34.69
C ALA A 130 18.29 34.57 33.42
N ALA A 131 18.42 33.92 32.26
CA ALA A 131 18.59 34.60 30.99
C ALA A 131 17.35 35.43 30.60
N GLY A 132 16.14 34.86 30.77
CA GLY A 132 14.90 35.59 30.59
C GLY A 132 14.78 36.79 31.55
N TYR A 133 15.14 36.60 32.82
CA TYR A 133 15.18 37.66 33.82
C TYR A 133 16.13 38.79 33.46
N ALA A 134 17.34 38.48 32.99
CA ALA A 134 18.32 39.47 32.58
C ALA A 134 17.78 40.36 31.45
N VAL A 135 17.07 39.78 30.48
CA VAL A 135 16.42 40.56 29.40
C VAL A 135 15.32 41.48 29.94
N ILE A 136 14.53 41.01 30.91
CA ILE A 136 13.50 41.83 31.57
C ILE A 136 14.13 43.03 32.29
N GLN A 137 15.25 42.82 32.99
CA GLN A 137 15.96 43.86 33.73
C GLN A 137 16.66 44.89 32.83
N LEU A 138 17.02 44.50 31.60
CA LEU A 138 17.54 45.43 30.58
C LEU A 138 16.43 46.23 29.88
N GLY A 139 15.17 45.80 30.03
CA GLY A 139 14.00 46.52 29.54
C GLY A 139 13.65 47.74 30.42
N PRO A 140 12.51 48.41 30.16
CA PRO A 140 12.09 49.63 30.88
C PRO A 140 11.88 49.47 32.40
N GLY A 141 12.09 48.28 32.97
CA GLY A 141 12.12 48.03 34.41
C GLY A 141 10.76 48.02 35.11
N THR A 142 9.66 48.19 34.38
CA THR A 142 8.32 48.35 34.96
C THR A 142 7.27 47.46 34.30
N ILE A 143 7.68 46.37 33.65
CA ILE A 143 6.75 45.39 33.10
C ILE A 143 5.79 45.05 34.23
N PHE A 144 4.49 45.22 34.00
CA PHE A 144 3.47 44.77 34.95
C PHE A 144 3.38 45.52 36.31
N SER A 145 3.95 46.72 36.43
CA SER A 145 3.93 47.57 37.64
C SER A 145 2.64 48.37 37.92
N GLY A 146 1.55 48.13 37.17
CA GLY A 146 0.24 48.78 37.38
C GLY A 146 -0.13 49.88 36.37
N GLY A 147 0.75 50.21 35.41
CA GLY A 147 0.46 51.09 34.27
C GLY A 147 -0.15 50.36 33.06
N ARG A 148 -0.49 51.10 31.99
CA ARG A 148 -0.86 50.54 30.68
C ARG A 148 0.34 49.80 30.08
N LEU A 149 0.12 48.61 29.51
CA LEU A 149 1.16 47.88 28.78
C LEU A 149 1.58 48.68 27.53
N HIS A 150 2.87 48.92 27.39
CA HIS A 150 3.47 49.54 26.20
C HIS A 150 4.04 48.47 25.26
N TRP A 151 4.25 48.83 24.00
CA TRP A 151 4.85 47.92 23.01
C TRP A 151 6.27 47.48 23.41
N THR A 152 6.97 48.30 24.19
CA THR A 152 8.27 47.98 24.79
C THR A 152 8.20 46.84 25.80
N ASP A 153 7.09 46.71 26.54
CA ASP A 153 6.87 45.60 27.48
C ASP A 153 6.64 44.30 26.72
N VAL A 154 5.87 44.36 25.62
CA VAL A 154 5.65 43.22 24.72
C VAL A 154 6.96 42.77 24.08
N ALA A 155 7.78 43.72 23.62
CA ALA A 155 9.11 43.43 23.07
C ALA A 155 10.06 42.82 24.12
N ALA A 156 10.05 43.32 25.36
CA ALA A 156 10.85 42.77 26.45
C ALA A 156 10.41 41.34 26.82
N VAL A 157 9.11 41.06 26.88
CA VAL A 157 8.57 39.70 27.09
C VAL A 157 8.92 38.76 25.94
N GLY A 158 8.82 39.23 24.69
CA GLY A 158 9.24 38.46 23.51
C GLY A 158 10.73 38.15 23.51
N GLY A 159 11.57 39.14 23.87
CA GLY A 159 13.01 38.97 24.04
C GLY A 159 13.37 38.00 25.17
N ALA A 160 12.68 38.07 26.30
CA ALA A 160 12.86 37.15 27.42
C ALA A 160 12.46 35.71 27.06
N THR A 161 11.38 35.55 26.30
CA THR A 161 10.94 34.26 25.75
C THR A 161 11.99 33.66 24.83
N LEU A 162 12.55 34.47 23.93
CA LEU A 162 13.62 34.05 23.02
C LEU A 162 14.90 33.69 23.77
N ALA A 163 15.33 34.51 24.74
CA ALA A 163 16.53 34.25 25.53
C ALA A 163 16.40 32.96 26.35
N TRP A 164 15.24 32.76 27.00
CA TRP A 164 14.94 31.50 27.69
C TRP A 164 15.03 30.32 26.74
N PHE A 165 14.41 30.41 25.55
CA PHE A 165 14.39 29.32 24.56
C PHE A 165 15.78 28.98 24.05
N VAL A 166 16.57 29.99 23.65
CA VAL A 166 17.93 29.82 23.13
C VAL A 166 18.84 29.17 24.16
N VAL A 167 18.78 29.60 25.42
CA VAL A 167 19.58 29.01 26.50
C VAL A 167 19.12 27.59 26.79
N ASN A 168 17.82 27.36 26.96
CA ASN A 168 17.26 26.04 27.24
C ASN A 168 17.61 25.03 26.13
N TYR A 169 17.28 25.37 24.89
CA TYR A 169 17.50 24.51 23.73
C TYR A 169 18.99 24.32 23.40
N GLY A 170 19.80 25.37 23.57
CA GLY A 170 21.25 25.33 23.38
C GLY A 170 21.94 24.40 24.36
N LEU A 171 21.61 24.46 25.65
CA LEU A 171 22.18 23.58 26.67
C LEU A 171 21.82 22.11 26.43
N VAL A 172 20.57 21.82 26.06
CA VAL A 172 20.14 20.46 25.68
C VAL A 172 20.88 19.97 24.44
N SER A 173 20.95 20.80 23.39
CA SER A 173 21.64 20.46 22.15
C SER A 173 23.13 20.16 22.37
N TRP A 174 23.77 20.92 23.27
CA TRP A 174 25.16 20.69 23.63
C TRP A 174 25.36 19.42 24.45
N ALA A 175 24.45 19.11 25.38
CA ALA A 175 24.45 17.85 26.10
C ALA A 175 24.32 16.65 25.16
N VAL A 176 23.41 16.74 24.17
CA VAL A 176 23.22 15.73 23.13
C VAL A 176 24.47 15.58 22.27
N ARG A 177 25.12 16.68 21.86
CA ARG A 177 26.39 16.64 21.11
C ARG A 177 27.50 15.92 21.88
N LEU A 178 27.73 16.28 23.14
CA LEU A 178 28.77 15.65 23.97
C LEU A 178 28.52 14.15 24.12
N ARG A 179 27.25 13.74 24.16
CA ARG A 179 26.81 12.37 24.32
C ARG A 179 26.91 11.52 23.06
N PHE A 180 26.49 12.04 21.90
CA PHE A 180 26.35 11.26 20.65
C PHE A 180 27.42 11.57 19.58
N GLY A 181 28.28 12.58 19.77
CA GLY A 181 29.34 12.89 18.80
C GLY A 181 28.85 13.55 17.51
N ASP A 182 29.54 13.31 16.39
CA ASP A 182 29.49 14.14 15.19
C ASP A 182 28.16 14.09 14.40
N ARG A 183 27.28 13.12 14.67
CA ARG A 183 25.97 12.97 13.99
C ARG A 183 24.79 13.58 14.77
N TRP A 184 25.02 14.63 15.56
CA TRP A 184 23.98 15.25 16.40
C TRP A 184 23.06 16.24 15.67
N TRP A 185 23.55 16.92 14.64
CA TRP A 185 22.85 18.04 13.98
C TRP A 185 21.50 17.67 13.33
N PRO A 186 21.36 16.56 12.59
CA PRO A 186 20.07 16.18 11.99
C PRO A 186 18.98 15.96 13.05
N THR A 187 19.34 15.35 14.18
CA THR A 187 18.45 15.12 15.33
C THR A 187 17.94 16.44 15.91
N VAL A 188 18.84 17.39 16.14
CA VAL A 188 18.50 18.70 16.70
C VAL A 188 17.62 19.47 15.72
N ARG A 189 18.04 19.58 14.45
CA ARG A 189 17.28 20.33 13.43
C ARG A 189 15.86 19.82 13.24
N GLN A 190 15.65 18.49 13.26
CA GLN A 190 14.31 17.90 13.15
C GLN A 190 13.41 18.21 14.35
N GLY A 191 13.97 18.37 15.55
CA GLY A 191 13.22 18.69 16.77
C GLY A 191 12.91 20.19 16.96
N LEU A 192 13.71 21.07 16.35
CA LEU A 192 13.63 22.53 16.57
C LEU A 192 12.24 23.11 16.30
N GLY A 193 11.61 22.75 15.18
CA GLY A 193 10.31 23.30 14.81
C GLY A 193 9.19 22.93 15.79
N PHE A 194 9.22 21.69 16.30
CA PHE A 194 8.25 21.24 17.31
C PHE A 194 8.48 21.94 18.64
N GLU A 195 9.73 21.98 19.13
CA GLU A 195 10.07 22.63 20.40
C GLU A 195 9.76 24.14 20.39
N LEU A 196 10.04 24.82 19.28
CA LEU A 196 9.71 26.23 19.11
C LEU A 196 8.20 26.46 19.20
N LEU A 197 7.41 25.60 18.54
CA LEU A 197 5.95 25.68 18.56
C LEU A 197 5.38 25.35 19.94
N SER A 198 5.80 24.25 20.57
CA SER A 198 5.25 23.79 21.85
C SER A 198 5.68 24.69 23.01
N THR A 199 6.99 24.85 23.21
CA THR A 199 7.55 25.58 24.34
C THR A 199 7.38 27.09 24.17
N GLY A 200 7.50 27.60 22.93
CA GLY A 200 7.21 29.00 22.64
C GLY A 200 5.76 29.39 22.93
N SER A 201 4.79 28.52 22.60
CA SER A 201 3.37 28.77 22.90
C SER A 201 3.10 28.80 24.41
N LEU A 202 3.76 27.93 25.20
CA LEU A 202 3.62 27.93 26.65
C LEU A 202 4.20 29.20 27.30
N LEU A 203 5.38 29.65 26.86
CA LEU A 203 6.00 30.87 27.37
C LEU A 203 5.15 32.11 27.04
N LEU A 204 4.59 32.18 25.84
CA LEU A 204 3.72 33.29 25.41
C LEU A 204 2.34 33.29 26.09
N LEU A 205 1.96 32.22 26.78
CA LEU A 205 0.76 32.15 27.61
C LEU A 205 0.98 32.77 29.01
N ALA A 206 2.23 32.85 29.47
CA ALA A 206 2.58 33.39 30.78
C ALA A 206 2.12 34.85 31.03
N PRO A 207 2.25 35.80 30.09
CA PRO A 207 1.73 37.17 30.27
C PRO A 207 0.22 37.22 30.51
N VAL A 208 -0.53 36.31 29.88
CA VAL A 208 -1.99 36.17 30.08
C VAL A 208 -2.29 35.69 31.49
N LEU A 209 -1.50 34.74 32.02
CA LEU A 209 -1.61 34.29 33.40
C LEU A 209 -1.29 35.40 34.41
N VAL A 210 -0.24 36.19 34.16
CA VAL A 210 0.11 37.34 35.01
C VAL A 210 -1.00 38.40 35.01
N ALA A 211 -1.59 38.67 33.85
CA ALA A 211 -2.74 39.57 33.74
C ALA A 211 -3.96 39.03 34.51
N ALA A 212 -4.27 37.73 34.38
CA ALA A 212 -5.36 37.08 35.11
C ALA A 212 -5.12 37.10 36.63
N ALA A 213 -3.89 36.83 37.07
CA ALA A 213 -3.48 36.84 38.47
C ALA A 213 -3.71 38.18 39.17
N ARG A 214 -3.68 39.30 38.43
CA ARG A 214 -4.01 40.63 38.98
C ARG A 214 -5.49 40.86 39.18
N VAL A 215 -6.32 40.27 38.33
CA VAL A 215 -7.79 40.42 38.43
C VAL A 215 -8.32 39.50 39.51
N SER A 216 -7.96 38.22 39.46
CA SER A 216 -8.34 37.23 40.46
C SER A 216 -7.53 35.95 40.33
N ALA A 217 -7.06 35.41 41.45
CA ALA A 217 -6.43 34.09 41.50
C ALA A 217 -7.37 32.97 41.00
N ALA A 218 -8.70 33.16 41.08
CA ALA A 218 -9.69 32.19 40.65
C ALA A 218 -9.72 31.99 39.11
N LEU A 219 -9.15 32.92 38.33
CA LEU A 219 -9.06 32.79 36.87
C LEU A 219 -7.88 31.93 36.42
N ILE A 220 -6.87 31.73 37.27
CA ILE A 220 -5.65 30.99 36.92
C ILE A 220 -5.96 29.53 36.51
N PRO A 221 -6.81 28.76 37.24
CA PRO A 221 -7.13 27.38 36.85
C PRO A 221 -7.87 27.25 35.51
N LEU A 222 -8.46 28.32 34.95
CA LEU A 222 -9.13 28.26 33.65
C LEU A 222 -8.16 27.91 32.52
N VAL A 223 -6.85 28.17 32.69
CA VAL A 223 -5.82 27.77 31.73
C VAL A 223 -5.73 26.24 31.56
N LEU A 224 -6.22 25.47 32.53
CA LEU A 224 -6.26 24.01 32.43
C LEU A 224 -7.20 23.55 31.31
N VAL A 225 -8.25 24.31 30.97
CA VAL A 225 -9.19 23.95 29.91
C VAL A 225 -8.51 23.94 28.53
N PRO A 226 -7.87 25.02 28.03
CA PRO A 226 -7.16 24.99 26.76
C PRO A 226 -5.94 24.06 26.79
N LEU A 227 -5.21 23.97 27.91
CA LEU A 227 -4.10 23.00 28.03
C LEU A 227 -4.59 21.55 27.92
N PHE A 228 -5.73 21.22 28.55
CA PHE A 228 -6.35 19.90 28.45
C PHE A 228 -6.92 19.65 27.04
N ALA A 229 -7.50 20.65 26.38
CA ALA A 229 -7.97 20.54 25.00
C ALA A 229 -6.82 20.24 24.03
N VAL A 230 -5.70 20.96 24.13
CA VAL A 230 -4.50 20.70 23.34
C VAL A 230 -3.92 19.31 23.64
N TYR A 231 -3.86 18.92 24.93
CA TYR A 231 -3.45 17.58 25.34
C TYR A 231 -4.35 16.48 24.75
N ARG A 232 -5.68 16.65 24.82
CA ARG A 232 -6.67 15.72 24.28
C ARG A 232 -6.57 15.63 22.77
N MET A 233 -6.45 16.76 22.08
CA MET A 233 -6.36 16.81 20.62
C MET A 233 -5.07 16.13 20.13
N ALA A 234 -3.94 16.41 20.76
CA ALA A 234 -2.68 15.75 20.43
C ALA A 234 -2.75 14.23 20.66
N ARG A 235 -3.36 13.79 21.76
CA ARG A 235 -3.55 12.36 22.06
C ARG A 235 -4.49 11.69 21.05
N LEU A 236 -5.61 12.32 20.71
CA LEU A 236 -6.55 11.82 19.71
C LEU A 236 -5.90 11.68 18.34
N THR A 237 -5.09 12.66 17.91
CA THR A 237 -4.35 12.56 16.66
C THR A 237 -3.41 11.37 16.66
N THR A 238 -2.75 11.06 17.78
CA THR A 238 -1.87 9.88 17.83
C THR A 238 -2.63 8.57 17.92
N GLU A 239 -3.72 8.50 18.66
CA GLU A 239 -4.61 7.33 18.67
C GLU A 239 -5.18 7.08 17.26
N GLN A 240 -5.56 8.13 16.54
CA GLN A 240 -6.01 8.04 15.15
C GLN A 240 -4.88 7.57 14.21
N GLN A 241 -3.64 8.02 14.44
CA GLN A 241 -2.47 7.54 13.69
C GLN A 241 -2.15 6.06 13.98
N HIS A 242 -2.35 5.60 15.22
CA HIS A 242 -2.19 4.19 15.59
C HIS A 242 -3.30 3.32 14.99
N LEU A 243 -4.54 3.78 14.98
CA LEU A 243 -5.63 3.08 14.29
C LEU A 243 -5.39 3.03 12.77
N ALA A 244 -4.79 4.06 12.20
CA ALA A 244 -4.33 4.07 10.81
C ALA A 244 -3.02 3.29 10.57
N ALA A 245 -2.51 2.57 11.56
CA ALA A 245 -1.30 1.75 11.46
C ALA A 245 -1.62 0.24 11.36
N ALA A 246 -2.90 -0.15 11.42
CA ALA A 246 -3.33 -1.51 11.18
C ALA A 246 -4.03 -1.64 9.82
N ASP A 247 -3.97 -2.83 9.24
CA ASP A 247 -4.80 -3.27 8.12
C ASP A 247 -6.21 -3.58 8.64
N PRO A 248 -7.28 -3.01 8.04
CA PRO A 248 -8.64 -3.15 8.56
C PRO A 248 -9.21 -4.57 8.43
N LEU A 249 -8.70 -5.39 7.51
CA LEU A 249 -9.18 -6.76 7.29
C LEU A 249 -8.53 -7.74 8.29
N THR A 250 -7.20 -7.77 8.33
CA THR A 250 -6.43 -8.76 9.12
C THR A 250 -6.12 -8.28 10.54
N GLY A 251 -6.19 -6.97 10.80
CA GLY A 251 -5.76 -6.38 12.06
C GLY A 251 -4.23 -6.33 12.26
N LEU A 252 -3.45 -6.87 11.30
CA LEU A 252 -2.00 -6.77 11.31
C LEU A 252 -1.54 -5.32 11.11
N PRO A 253 -0.33 -4.95 11.57
CA PRO A 253 0.36 -3.74 11.14
C PRO A 253 0.31 -3.54 9.62
N ASN A 254 0.09 -2.31 9.16
CA ASN A 254 0.09 -2.00 7.73
C ASN A 254 1.47 -1.50 7.25
N ARG A 255 1.61 -1.25 5.95
CA ARG A 255 2.86 -0.73 5.34
C ARG A 255 3.45 0.49 6.06
N LYS A 256 2.62 1.38 6.61
CA LYS A 256 3.09 2.57 7.34
C LYS A 256 3.71 2.19 8.70
N ALA A 257 3.10 1.23 9.40
CA ALA A 257 3.67 0.69 10.63
C ALA A 257 5.01 -0.02 10.39
N LEU A 258 5.08 -0.82 9.32
CA LEU A 258 6.31 -1.50 8.91
C LEU A 258 7.45 -0.50 8.65
N LEU A 259 7.18 0.57 7.88
CA LEU A 259 8.17 1.61 7.61
C LEU A 259 8.69 2.26 8.89
N ALA A 260 7.79 2.56 9.84
CA ALA A 260 8.15 3.15 11.11
C ALA A 260 9.03 2.21 11.94
N GLU A 261 8.69 0.92 11.99
CA GLU A 261 9.45 -0.11 12.71
C GLU A 261 10.85 -0.30 12.11
N VAL A 262 10.97 -0.49 10.80
CA VAL A 262 12.28 -0.67 10.16
C VAL A 262 13.16 0.57 10.37
N ALA A 263 12.60 1.77 10.25
CA ALA A 263 13.33 3.01 10.53
C ALA A 263 13.81 3.10 11.98
N GLU A 264 12.99 2.65 12.94
CA GLU A 264 13.36 2.56 14.35
C GLU A 264 14.47 1.53 14.58
N GLN A 265 14.38 0.34 13.98
CA GLN A 265 15.40 -0.71 14.13
C GLN A 265 16.74 -0.33 13.51
N VAL A 266 16.75 0.30 12.32
CA VAL A 266 17.96 0.85 11.71
C VAL A 266 18.62 1.88 12.63
N HIS A 267 17.81 2.74 13.27
CA HIS A 267 18.34 3.71 14.22
C HIS A 267 18.92 3.04 15.48
N LEU A 268 18.21 2.07 16.06
CA LEU A 268 18.67 1.30 17.21
C LEU A 268 19.96 0.53 16.91
N HIS A 269 20.09 -0.03 15.71
CA HIS A 269 21.32 -0.69 15.29
C HIS A 269 22.49 0.29 15.29
N ALA A 270 22.34 1.49 14.69
CA ALA A 270 23.38 2.51 14.73
C ALA A 270 23.79 2.92 16.16
N GLU A 271 22.84 2.93 17.11
CA GLU A 271 23.16 3.14 18.52
C GLU A 271 23.94 1.98 19.15
N ARG A 272 23.63 0.73 18.83
CA ARG A 272 24.34 -0.47 19.32
C ARG A 272 25.78 -0.52 18.79
N THR A 273 25.97 -0.24 17.50
CA THR A 273 27.30 -0.16 16.88
C THR A 273 28.16 0.89 17.59
N ALA A 274 27.58 2.04 17.95
CA ALA A 274 28.28 3.09 18.69
C ALA A 274 28.67 2.67 20.13
N ARG A 275 28.01 1.66 20.71
CA ARG A 275 28.30 1.11 22.04
C ARG A 275 29.29 -0.05 22.02
N GLY A 276 29.70 -0.54 20.84
CA GLY A 276 30.53 -1.74 20.70
C GLY A 276 29.81 -3.02 21.11
N GLU A 277 28.46 -3.03 21.07
CA GLU A 277 27.65 -4.22 21.25
C GLU A 277 27.76 -5.14 20.01
N PRO A 278 27.54 -6.47 20.14
CA PRO A 278 27.61 -7.39 19.01
C PRO A 278 26.63 -6.98 17.91
N ASP A 279 27.11 -7.09 16.67
CA ASP A 279 26.40 -6.64 15.47
C ASP A 279 25.18 -7.54 15.23
N GLY A 280 24.00 -7.01 15.53
CA GLY A 280 22.73 -7.71 15.33
C GLY A 280 22.13 -7.29 13.99
N GLN A 281 22.06 -8.22 13.05
CA GLN A 281 21.42 -7.98 11.76
C GLN A 281 19.90 -7.88 11.91
N LEU A 282 19.30 -7.22 10.94
CA LEU A 282 17.85 -7.12 10.75
C LEU A 282 17.52 -7.81 9.42
N ALA A 283 16.51 -8.68 9.39
CA ALA A 283 15.98 -9.23 8.14
C ALA A 283 14.58 -8.69 7.88
N LEU A 284 14.35 -8.30 6.63
CA LEU A 284 13.04 -8.06 6.07
C LEU A 284 12.69 -9.25 5.16
N LEU A 285 11.64 -9.97 5.51
CA LEU A 285 11.07 -11.03 4.69
C LEU A 285 9.82 -10.45 4.02
N LEU A 286 9.76 -10.48 2.70
CA LEU A 286 8.58 -10.15 1.92
C LEU A 286 7.94 -11.44 1.44
N ILE A 287 6.63 -11.57 1.60
CA ILE A 287 5.85 -12.77 1.31
C ILE A 287 4.73 -12.39 0.36
N ASP A 288 4.53 -13.17 -0.68
CA ASP A 288 3.40 -13.05 -1.60
C ASP A 288 2.74 -14.43 -1.76
N LEU A 289 1.41 -14.46 -1.70
CA LEU A 289 0.65 -15.71 -1.76
C LEU A 289 0.52 -16.20 -3.20
N ASP A 290 1.00 -17.41 -3.45
CA ASP A 290 0.99 -17.99 -4.79
C ASP A 290 -0.45 -18.26 -5.25
N ARG A 291 -0.77 -17.80 -6.46
CA ARG A 291 -2.07 -18.02 -7.12
C ARG A 291 -3.27 -17.50 -6.32
N PHE A 292 -3.08 -16.56 -5.39
CA PHE A 292 -4.19 -15.95 -4.65
C PHE A 292 -5.22 -15.31 -5.59
N LYS A 293 -4.77 -14.68 -6.69
CA LYS A 293 -5.68 -14.19 -7.73
C LYS A 293 -6.59 -15.28 -8.29
N ASN A 294 -6.08 -16.49 -8.53
CA ASN A 294 -6.91 -17.60 -9.01
C ASN A 294 -7.99 -18.00 -8.00
N VAL A 295 -7.71 -17.85 -6.70
CA VAL A 295 -8.71 -18.07 -5.64
C VAL A 295 -9.80 -17.02 -5.73
N ASN A 296 -9.46 -15.74 -5.83
CA ASN A 296 -10.45 -14.66 -5.98
C ASN A 296 -11.26 -14.80 -7.27
N ASP A 297 -10.59 -15.13 -8.39
CA ASP A 297 -11.19 -15.30 -9.71
C ASP A 297 -12.09 -16.55 -9.80
N ALA A 298 -11.97 -17.50 -8.89
CA ALA A 298 -12.74 -18.73 -8.88
C ALA A 298 -13.82 -18.75 -7.79
N LEU A 299 -13.56 -18.16 -6.63
CA LEU A 299 -14.37 -18.27 -5.41
C LEU A 299 -14.86 -16.92 -4.85
N GLY A 300 -14.45 -15.80 -5.46
CA GLY A 300 -14.83 -14.45 -5.05
C GLY A 300 -13.97 -13.86 -3.92
N HIS A 301 -14.05 -12.54 -3.75
CA HIS A 301 -13.24 -11.81 -2.75
C HIS A 301 -13.62 -12.14 -1.32
N ALA A 302 -14.88 -12.44 -1.01
CA ALA A 302 -15.27 -12.81 0.36
C ALA A 302 -14.55 -14.08 0.86
N VAL A 303 -14.26 -15.03 -0.04
CA VAL A 303 -13.44 -16.22 0.27
C VAL A 303 -11.97 -15.82 0.35
N GLY A 304 -11.48 -14.99 -0.56
CA GLY A 304 -10.14 -14.41 -0.51
C GLY A 304 -9.84 -13.67 0.79
N ASP A 305 -10.77 -12.86 1.28
CA ASP A 305 -10.65 -12.09 2.51
C ASP A 305 -10.58 -13.00 3.74
N ARG A 306 -11.42 -14.03 3.79
CA ARG A 306 -11.36 -15.04 4.85
C ARG A 306 -10.05 -15.84 4.80
N LEU A 307 -9.57 -16.15 3.60
CA LEU A 307 -8.26 -16.77 3.41
C LEU A 307 -7.13 -15.88 3.92
N LEU A 308 -7.15 -14.58 3.61
CA LEU A 308 -6.16 -13.62 4.12
C LEU A 308 -6.19 -13.50 5.64
N VAL A 309 -7.37 -13.54 6.25
CA VAL A 309 -7.52 -13.57 7.71
C VAL A 309 -6.92 -14.85 8.31
N GLU A 310 -7.18 -16.01 7.72
CA GLU A 310 -6.60 -17.28 8.19
C GLU A 310 -5.08 -17.31 8.02
N VAL A 311 -4.57 -16.89 6.85
CA VAL A 311 -3.13 -16.73 6.60
C VAL A 311 -2.50 -15.82 7.65
N SER A 312 -3.13 -14.69 7.96
CA SER A 312 -2.62 -13.76 8.98
C SER A 312 -2.52 -14.41 10.37
N ALA A 313 -3.48 -15.26 10.74
CA ALA A 313 -3.46 -16.01 11.99
C ALA A 313 -2.31 -17.02 12.00
N ARG A 314 -2.12 -17.78 10.92
CA ARG A 314 -1.03 -18.76 10.78
C ARG A 314 0.35 -18.12 10.86
N LEU A 315 0.56 -17.01 10.14
CA LEU A 315 1.82 -16.27 10.21
C LEU A 315 2.12 -15.82 11.65
N THR A 316 1.09 -15.40 12.39
CA THR A 316 1.21 -15.01 13.79
C THR A 316 1.56 -16.20 14.70
N ASP A 317 0.98 -17.37 14.46
CA ASP A 317 1.22 -18.59 15.23
C ASP A 317 2.60 -19.21 14.99
N VAL A 318 3.13 -19.12 13.76
CA VAL A 318 4.49 -19.57 13.41
C VAL A 318 5.56 -18.83 14.21
N GLN A 319 5.26 -17.61 14.68
CA GLN A 319 6.23 -16.77 15.35
C GLN A 319 5.71 -16.07 16.62
N PRO A 320 5.65 -16.78 17.76
CA PRO A 320 5.15 -16.22 19.02
C PRO A 320 6.15 -15.30 19.77
N ARG A 321 7.34 -15.03 19.21
CA ARG A 321 8.31 -14.06 19.78
C ARG A 321 8.04 -12.66 19.24
N PRO A 322 8.37 -11.59 19.99
CA PRO A 322 8.05 -10.22 19.59
C PRO A 322 8.87 -9.82 18.35
N GLN A 323 8.29 -10.04 17.19
CA GLN A 323 8.73 -9.63 15.87
C GLN A 323 7.51 -9.06 15.14
N MET A 324 7.72 -8.13 14.21
CA MET A 324 6.61 -7.47 13.52
C MET A 324 6.21 -8.29 12.30
N ILE A 325 4.92 -8.62 12.19
CA ILE A 325 4.28 -9.12 10.98
C ILE A 325 3.39 -8.00 10.48
N ALA A 326 3.41 -7.72 9.18
CA ALA A 326 2.63 -6.67 8.56
C ALA A 326 1.96 -7.17 7.27
N ARG A 327 0.80 -6.59 6.93
CA ARG A 327 0.19 -6.73 5.61
C ARG A 327 0.42 -5.46 4.81
N LEU A 328 0.94 -5.58 3.59
CA LEU A 328 1.29 -4.43 2.75
C LEU A 328 0.11 -3.97 1.89
N GLY A 329 -0.76 -4.90 1.52
CA GLY A 329 -1.92 -4.73 0.65
C GLY A 329 -2.09 -5.97 -0.23
N GLY A 330 -3.29 -6.24 -0.75
CA GLY A 330 -3.54 -7.44 -1.55
C GLY A 330 -3.18 -8.73 -0.81
N ASP A 331 -2.36 -9.54 -1.46
CA ASP A 331 -1.76 -10.81 -1.01
C ASP A 331 -0.35 -10.69 -0.41
N GLU A 332 0.16 -9.47 -0.23
CA GLU A 332 1.52 -9.24 0.26
C GLU A 332 1.60 -9.08 1.79
N PHE A 333 2.50 -9.85 2.40
CA PHE A 333 2.84 -9.79 3.81
C PHE A 333 4.33 -9.50 3.99
N ALA A 334 4.70 -8.99 5.16
CA ALA A 334 6.09 -8.76 5.52
C ALA A 334 6.37 -9.18 6.96
N ILE A 335 7.56 -9.72 7.21
CA ILE A 335 8.04 -10.05 8.55
C ILE A 335 9.37 -9.33 8.80
N VAL A 336 9.49 -8.73 9.98
CA VAL A 336 10.72 -8.07 10.43
C VAL A 336 11.34 -8.86 11.57
N MET A 337 12.55 -9.37 11.34
CA MET A 337 13.33 -10.05 12.35
C MET A 337 14.50 -9.18 12.82
N THR A 338 14.69 -9.08 14.13
CA THR A 338 15.78 -8.28 14.73
C THR A 338 16.75 -9.14 15.53
N GLY A 339 18.02 -8.75 15.59
CA GLY A 339 19.02 -9.40 16.45
C GLY A 339 19.51 -10.74 15.88
N LEU A 340 19.53 -10.84 14.56
CA LEU A 340 20.05 -12.00 13.84
C LEU A 340 21.57 -12.03 13.95
N THR A 341 22.12 -13.23 14.11
CA THR A 341 23.56 -13.47 14.06
C THR A 341 24.00 -14.05 12.72
N ASP A 342 23.06 -14.62 11.96
CA ASP A 342 23.32 -15.29 10.68
C ASP A 342 22.06 -15.29 9.80
N VAL A 343 22.26 -15.30 8.48
CA VAL A 343 21.19 -15.40 7.47
C VAL A 343 20.40 -16.71 7.60
N ALA A 344 21.05 -17.78 8.07
CA ALA A 344 20.40 -19.07 8.30
C ALA A 344 19.18 -18.96 9.22
N GLN A 345 19.20 -18.05 10.21
CA GLN A 345 18.07 -17.83 11.12
C GLN A 345 16.86 -17.21 10.41
N ALA A 346 17.09 -16.32 9.43
CA ALA A 346 16.03 -15.75 8.62
C ALA A 346 15.45 -16.80 7.66
N ARG A 347 16.32 -17.65 7.07
CA ARG A 347 15.90 -18.74 6.20
C ARG A 347 15.10 -19.81 6.96
N GLU A 348 15.54 -20.21 8.16
CA GLU A 348 14.79 -21.15 9.01
C GLU A 348 13.40 -20.63 9.38
N LEU A 349 13.22 -19.32 9.55
CA LEU A 349 11.89 -18.75 9.74
C LEU A 349 11.06 -18.84 8.46
N ALA A 350 11.64 -18.43 7.33
CA ALA A 350 10.96 -18.47 6.05
C ALA A 350 10.50 -19.90 5.72
N ASP A 351 11.33 -20.91 5.96
CA ASP A 351 10.97 -22.32 5.76
C ASP A 351 9.76 -22.74 6.63
N ARG A 352 9.72 -22.32 7.91
CA ARG A 352 8.56 -22.58 8.78
C ARG A 352 7.29 -21.85 8.32
N VAL A 353 7.45 -20.63 7.78
CA VAL A 353 6.33 -19.87 7.21
C VAL A 353 5.77 -20.60 6.00
N VAL A 354 6.64 -21.06 5.08
CA VAL A 354 6.23 -21.86 3.92
C VAL A 354 5.50 -23.13 4.35
N GLU A 355 6.01 -23.85 5.35
CA GLU A 355 5.37 -25.06 5.88
C GLU A 355 3.97 -24.77 6.42
N ALA A 356 3.79 -23.66 7.14
CA ALA A 356 2.48 -23.26 7.67
C ALA A 356 1.50 -22.76 6.59
N LEU A 357 2.00 -22.12 5.53
CA LEU A 357 1.17 -21.73 4.39
C LEU A 357 0.71 -22.96 3.61
N ALA A 358 1.56 -23.97 3.46
CA ALA A 358 1.27 -25.21 2.74
C ALA A 358 0.18 -26.08 3.39
N GLU A 359 -0.18 -25.85 4.66
CA GLU A 359 -1.32 -26.55 5.26
C GLU A 359 -2.64 -26.15 4.56
N PRO A 360 -3.53 -27.08 4.19
CA PRO A 360 -4.78 -26.70 3.55
C PRO A 360 -5.65 -25.82 4.46
N VAL A 361 -6.23 -24.75 3.92
CA VAL A 361 -7.14 -23.85 4.63
C VAL A 361 -8.58 -24.35 4.46
N PRO A 362 -9.28 -24.79 5.52
CA PRO A 362 -10.66 -25.24 5.41
C PRO A 362 -11.61 -24.04 5.31
N LEU A 363 -12.07 -23.71 4.11
CA LEU A 363 -13.07 -22.66 3.86
C LEU A 363 -14.30 -23.26 3.19
N ASP A 364 -15.47 -23.08 3.80
CA ASP A 364 -16.78 -23.59 3.30
C ASP A 364 -16.80 -25.10 2.98
N GLY A 365 -15.96 -25.88 3.66
CA GLY A 365 -15.85 -27.34 3.46
C GLY A 365 -14.90 -27.76 2.32
N LEU A 366 -14.27 -26.80 1.63
CA LEU A 366 -13.23 -27.05 0.63
C LEU A 366 -11.84 -26.82 1.25
N PRO A 367 -10.89 -27.76 1.11
CA PRO A 367 -9.50 -27.52 1.44
C PRO A 367 -8.86 -26.65 0.34
N LEU A 368 -8.45 -25.43 0.68
CA LEU A 368 -7.72 -24.55 -0.22
C LEU A 368 -6.22 -24.63 0.04
N ASP A 369 -5.46 -25.03 -0.99
CA ASP A 369 -4.01 -25.07 -0.95
C ASP A 369 -3.45 -23.73 -1.45
N VAL A 370 -2.73 -23.01 -0.58
CA VAL A 370 -2.15 -21.70 -0.89
C VAL A 370 -0.67 -21.73 -0.57
N GLY A 371 0.16 -21.52 -1.59
CA GLY A 371 1.60 -21.40 -1.44
C GLY A 371 2.01 -19.98 -1.05
N GLY A 372 3.29 -19.81 -0.73
CA GLY A 372 3.86 -18.48 -0.54
C GLY A 372 5.29 -18.45 -1.05
N SER A 373 5.59 -17.40 -1.79
CA SER A 373 6.94 -17.08 -2.23
C SER A 373 7.54 -16.01 -1.30
N ILE A 374 8.74 -16.25 -0.79
CA ILE A 374 9.39 -15.41 0.22
C ILE A 374 10.73 -14.88 -0.26
N GLY A 375 10.91 -13.56 -0.22
CA GLY A 375 12.18 -12.87 -0.46
C GLY A 375 12.79 -12.29 0.81
N ILE A 376 14.09 -12.50 1.03
CA ILE A 376 14.80 -12.07 2.24
C ILE A 376 15.86 -11.02 1.93
N ALA A 377 15.78 -9.85 2.58
CA ALA A 377 16.83 -8.83 2.56
C ALA A 377 17.38 -8.55 3.97
N LEU A 378 18.71 -8.43 4.09
CA LEU A 378 19.41 -8.21 5.36
C LEU A 378 19.90 -6.77 5.46
N PHE A 379 19.81 -6.19 6.64
CA PHE A 379 20.49 -4.95 6.99
C PHE A 379 21.69 -5.26 7.89
N PRO A 380 22.85 -4.60 7.67
CA PRO A 380 23.09 -3.56 6.66
C PRO A 380 23.53 -4.08 5.28
N GLU A 381 23.74 -5.39 5.13
CA GLU A 381 24.41 -6.00 3.96
C GLU A 381 23.68 -5.76 2.63
N HIS A 382 22.37 -5.94 2.61
CA HIS A 382 21.50 -5.77 1.44
C HIS A 382 20.82 -4.39 1.45
N GLY A 383 21.28 -3.41 2.24
CA GLY A 383 20.73 -2.06 2.19
C GLY A 383 20.76 -1.34 3.53
N GLU A 384 20.92 -0.01 3.48
CA GLU A 384 21.03 0.85 4.67
C GLU A 384 19.73 1.59 5.01
N ASP A 385 18.70 1.46 4.17
CA ASP A 385 17.42 2.15 4.31
C ASP A 385 16.25 1.25 3.90
N PHE A 386 15.05 1.60 4.35
CA PHE A 386 13.83 0.83 4.10
C PHE A 386 13.52 0.65 2.61
N ALA A 387 13.72 1.66 1.78
CA ALA A 387 13.38 1.58 0.35
C ALA A 387 14.31 0.60 -0.37
N THR A 388 15.61 0.63 -0.03
CA THR A 388 16.60 -0.30 -0.57
C THR A 388 16.34 -1.74 -0.11
N LEU A 389 16.08 -1.96 1.19
CA LEU A 389 15.76 -3.29 1.73
C LEU A 389 14.48 -3.86 1.12
N MET A 390 13.43 -3.05 1.00
CA MET A 390 12.17 -3.46 0.38
C MET A 390 12.37 -3.86 -1.08
N ARG A 391 13.11 -3.06 -1.86
CA ARG A 391 13.41 -3.38 -3.26
C ARG A 391 14.17 -4.71 -3.40
N HIS A 392 15.16 -4.94 -2.54
CA HIS A 392 15.94 -6.18 -2.61
C HIS A 392 15.15 -7.41 -2.12
N ALA A 393 14.28 -7.25 -1.12
CA ALA A 393 13.37 -8.33 -0.70
C ALA A 393 12.39 -8.68 -1.82
N ASP A 394 11.87 -7.68 -2.54
CA ASP A 394 11.01 -7.86 -3.71
C ASP A 394 11.73 -8.60 -4.86
N VAL A 395 12.95 -8.18 -5.20
CA VAL A 395 13.78 -8.89 -6.19
C VAL A 395 13.98 -10.36 -5.79
N ALA A 396 14.31 -10.62 -4.52
CA ALA A 396 14.48 -11.98 -4.04
C ALA A 396 13.17 -12.78 -4.10
N MET A 397 12.04 -12.19 -3.72
CA MET A 397 10.73 -12.84 -3.77
C MET A 397 10.33 -13.21 -5.20
N TYR A 398 10.57 -12.29 -6.15
CA TYR A 398 10.36 -12.54 -7.57
C TYR A 398 11.23 -13.69 -8.08
N ASP A 399 12.48 -13.75 -7.64
CA ASP A 399 13.39 -14.85 -7.96
C ASP A 399 12.90 -16.20 -7.44
N ALA A 400 12.35 -16.24 -6.22
CA ALA A 400 11.72 -17.44 -5.67
C ALA A 400 10.59 -17.92 -6.60
N LYS A 401 9.64 -17.02 -6.93
CA LYS A 401 8.53 -17.30 -7.86
C LYS A 401 8.99 -17.89 -9.19
N HIS A 402 10.05 -17.34 -9.78
CA HIS A 402 10.52 -17.75 -11.12
C HIS A 402 11.20 -19.12 -11.11
N ARG A 403 11.96 -19.41 -10.05
CA ARG A 403 12.69 -20.67 -9.94
C ARG A 403 11.82 -21.83 -9.46
N ASN A 404 10.51 -21.60 -9.25
CA ASN A 404 9.62 -22.48 -8.48
C ASN A 404 10.24 -22.86 -7.12
N ASP A 405 10.96 -21.91 -6.52
CA ASP A 405 11.48 -22.00 -5.17
C ASP A 405 10.56 -21.20 -4.24
N THR A 406 10.47 -21.59 -2.97
CA THR A 406 9.59 -20.91 -2.02
C THR A 406 10.31 -19.83 -1.22
N VAL A 407 11.65 -19.90 -1.13
CA VAL A 407 12.46 -18.96 -0.34
C VAL A 407 13.76 -18.58 -1.02
N ALA A 408 13.93 -17.29 -1.33
CA ALA A 408 15.17 -16.74 -1.84
C ALA A 408 15.73 -15.63 -0.94
N VAL A 409 17.04 -15.66 -0.74
CA VAL A 409 17.79 -14.57 -0.10
C VAL A 409 18.33 -13.68 -1.20
N TYR A 410 18.20 -12.37 -1.06
CA TYR A 410 18.77 -11.42 -2.01
C TYR A 410 20.27 -11.67 -2.18
N ALA A 411 20.70 -11.84 -3.42
CA ALA A 411 22.09 -11.84 -3.83
C ALA A 411 22.27 -10.79 -4.92
N PRO A 412 23.41 -10.08 -5.00
CA PRO A 412 23.72 -9.21 -6.14
C PRO A 412 23.68 -9.97 -7.49
N GLU A 413 23.88 -11.28 -7.45
CA GLU A 413 23.77 -12.18 -8.60
C GLU A 413 22.31 -12.48 -8.98
N SER A 414 21.35 -12.35 -8.05
CA SER A 414 19.92 -12.50 -8.30
C SER A 414 19.33 -11.36 -9.13
N ASP A 415 19.98 -10.19 -9.16
CA ASP A 415 19.68 -9.16 -10.16
C ASP A 415 19.82 -9.72 -11.60
N HIS A 416 20.51 -10.84 -11.84
CA HIS A 416 20.63 -11.50 -13.15
C HIS A 416 19.38 -12.26 -13.60
N ASN A 417 18.31 -12.38 -12.80
CA ASN A 417 16.97 -12.67 -13.35
C ASN A 417 16.45 -11.53 -14.24
N SER A 418 17.19 -10.41 -14.29
CA SER A 418 17.16 -9.49 -15.42
C SER A 418 17.48 -10.17 -16.75
N ALA A 419 18.28 -11.23 -16.85
CA ALA A 419 18.64 -11.83 -18.15
C ALA A 419 17.46 -12.54 -18.84
N GLU A 420 16.64 -13.29 -18.09
CA GLU A 420 15.41 -13.91 -18.64
C GLU A 420 14.35 -12.85 -18.92
N ARG A 421 14.21 -11.85 -18.05
CA ARG A 421 13.35 -10.69 -18.27
C ARG A 421 13.79 -9.85 -19.48
N LEU A 422 15.09 -9.66 -19.66
CA LEU A 422 15.71 -8.99 -20.81
C LEU A 422 15.56 -9.86 -22.06
N GLY A 423 15.60 -11.18 -21.92
CA GLY A 423 15.29 -12.15 -22.99
C GLY A 423 13.85 -12.02 -23.45
N LEU A 424 12.89 -12.04 -22.51
CA LEU A 424 11.47 -11.86 -22.80
C LEU A 424 11.18 -10.48 -23.40
N LEU A 425 11.85 -9.42 -22.91
CA LEU A 425 11.77 -8.08 -23.49
C LEU A 425 12.41 -8.02 -24.89
N ALA A 426 13.51 -8.73 -25.12
CA ALA A 426 14.17 -8.80 -26.42
C ALA A 426 13.31 -9.57 -27.44
N ASP A 427 12.71 -10.68 -27.04
CA ASP A 427 11.80 -11.47 -27.87
C ASP A 427 10.51 -10.69 -28.13
N LEU A 428 9.90 -10.07 -27.11
CA LEU A 428 8.74 -9.19 -27.28
C LEU A 428 9.05 -8.03 -28.23
N ARG A 429 10.20 -7.37 -28.06
CA ARG A 429 10.64 -6.32 -28.97
C ARG A 429 10.82 -6.84 -30.40
N ARG A 430 11.37 -8.05 -30.58
CA ARG A 430 11.54 -8.66 -31.91
C ARG A 430 10.19 -8.91 -32.58
N VAL A 431 9.20 -9.48 -31.88
CA VAL A 431 7.84 -9.67 -32.43
C VAL A 431 7.16 -8.34 -32.76
N LEU A 432 7.41 -7.29 -31.96
CA LEU A 432 6.81 -5.97 -32.20
C LEU A 432 7.49 -5.20 -33.35
N GLU A 433 8.78 -5.45 -33.60
CA GLU A 433 9.53 -4.86 -34.72
C GLU A 433 9.30 -5.63 -36.03
N VAL A 434 9.10 -6.95 -35.97
CA VAL A 434 8.65 -7.79 -37.09
C VAL A 434 7.14 -7.65 -37.19
N GLY A 435 6.67 -6.61 -37.89
CA GLY A 435 5.25 -6.45 -38.25
C GLY A 435 4.70 -7.72 -38.94
N PRO A 436 3.36 -7.91 -39.00
CA PRO A 436 2.81 -9.09 -39.66
C PRO A 436 3.32 -9.09 -41.11
N ALA A 437 3.73 -10.26 -41.62
CA ALA A 437 4.16 -10.41 -43.00
C ALA A 437 3.14 -9.71 -43.91
N ALA A 438 3.59 -8.71 -44.64
CA ALA A 438 2.75 -7.91 -45.50
C ALA A 438 1.99 -8.82 -46.48
N GLU A 439 0.70 -9.05 -46.22
CA GLU A 439 -0.21 -9.41 -47.28
C GLU A 439 -0.33 -8.19 -48.21
N ALA A 440 -0.35 -8.51 -49.51
CA ALA A 440 -0.13 -7.65 -50.65
C ALA A 440 -0.97 -6.34 -50.63
N PRO A 441 -0.52 -5.28 -51.33
CA PRO A 441 -1.25 -4.02 -51.40
C PRO A 441 -2.69 -4.24 -51.86
N PHE A 442 -3.59 -3.46 -51.26
CA PHE A 442 -4.98 -3.26 -51.67
C PHE A 442 -5.07 -3.15 -53.19
N ASP A 443 -5.45 -4.26 -53.84
CA ASP A 443 -5.89 -4.30 -55.22
C ASP A 443 -7.25 -4.99 -55.28
N ALA A 444 -8.07 -4.48 -56.18
CA ALA A 444 -9.52 -4.58 -56.17
C ALA A 444 -10.09 -6.00 -56.28
N ALA A 445 -11.31 -6.13 -55.75
CA ALA A 445 -12.32 -7.16 -56.04
C ALA A 445 -11.98 -8.60 -55.61
N VAL A 446 -12.36 -8.93 -54.37
CA VAL A 446 -12.70 -10.32 -54.00
C VAL A 446 -14.22 -10.42 -53.93
N ASP A 447 -14.81 -11.04 -54.95
CA ASP A 447 -16.20 -11.48 -54.95
C ASP A 447 -16.41 -12.51 -53.83
N VAL A 448 -17.09 -12.10 -52.76
CA VAL A 448 -17.69 -13.02 -51.80
C VAL A 448 -19.11 -13.32 -52.29
N PRO A 449 -19.56 -14.59 -52.39
CA PRO A 449 -20.87 -14.91 -52.93
C PRO A 449 -21.97 -14.29 -52.07
N LEU A 450 -22.83 -13.48 -52.71
CA LEU A 450 -24.08 -13.02 -52.14
C LEU A 450 -24.89 -14.24 -51.68
N VAL A 451 -25.01 -14.44 -50.36
CA VAL A 451 -26.02 -15.35 -49.82
C VAL A 451 -27.37 -14.75 -50.18
N ALA A 452 -28.08 -15.46 -51.05
CA ALA A 452 -29.41 -15.12 -51.52
C ALA A 452 -30.32 -14.81 -50.33
N THR A 453 -30.81 -13.57 -50.30
CA THR A 453 -32.00 -13.21 -49.55
C THR A 453 -33.15 -14.05 -50.09
N ALA A 454 -33.67 -14.95 -49.27
CA ALA A 454 -34.90 -15.65 -49.55
C ALA A 454 -36.02 -14.61 -49.65
N GLU A 455 -36.55 -14.43 -50.86
CA GLU A 455 -37.82 -13.76 -51.10
C GLU A 455 -38.92 -14.46 -50.29
N VAL A 456 -39.51 -13.74 -49.35
CA VAL A 456 -40.90 -13.99 -48.93
C VAL A 456 -41.67 -12.72 -49.28
N ARG A 457 -42.36 -12.77 -50.43
CA ARG A 457 -43.39 -11.81 -50.79
C ARG A 457 -44.71 -12.20 -50.14
N GLY A 458 -45.42 -11.18 -49.64
CA GLY A 458 -46.88 -11.10 -49.71
C GLY A 458 -47.61 -10.88 -48.39
N GLY A 459 -48.13 -9.66 -48.20
CA GLY A 459 -49.09 -9.34 -47.12
C GLY A 459 -49.27 -7.86 -46.82
N ASP A 460 -49.59 -7.06 -47.84
CA ASP A 460 -50.37 -5.80 -47.80
C ASP A 460 -49.86 -4.57 -47.00
N GLY A 461 -49.11 -3.72 -47.72
CA GLY A 461 -49.49 -2.33 -48.02
C GLY A 461 -49.70 -1.31 -46.89
N ALA A 462 -48.73 -0.42 -46.66
CA ALA A 462 -48.86 1.03 -46.84
C ALA A 462 -47.66 1.83 -46.26
N ALA A 463 -47.34 2.91 -46.97
CA ALA A 463 -46.29 3.92 -46.84
C ALA A 463 -45.78 4.33 -45.43
N LEU A 464 -44.46 4.58 -45.38
CA LEU A 464 -43.80 5.49 -44.43
C LEU A 464 -44.26 6.94 -44.67
N PRO A 465 -44.21 7.80 -43.64
CA PRO A 465 -43.21 8.87 -43.74
C PRO A 465 -42.40 9.10 -42.46
N SER A 466 -41.13 9.39 -42.72
CA SER A 466 -40.15 10.08 -41.90
C SER A 466 -40.68 11.37 -41.26
N ALA A 467 -40.39 11.58 -39.97
CA ALA A 467 -40.17 12.93 -39.41
C ALA A 467 -39.49 12.87 -38.04
N THR A 468 -38.41 13.64 -37.93
CA THR A 468 -37.64 14.05 -36.76
C THR A 468 -38.50 14.72 -35.68
N PRO A 469 -38.13 14.61 -34.39
CA PRO A 469 -38.33 15.70 -33.43
C PRO A 469 -36.99 16.03 -32.73
N GLY A 470 -36.52 17.27 -32.62
CA GLY A 470 -37.26 18.51 -32.40
C GLY A 470 -37.45 18.73 -30.90
N LEU A 471 -36.41 19.26 -30.22
CA LEU A 471 -36.44 19.71 -28.82
C LEU A 471 -37.61 20.68 -28.57
N PRO A 472 -38.19 20.65 -27.35
CA PRO A 472 -38.25 21.89 -26.59
C PRO A 472 -38.01 21.74 -25.07
N ALA A 473 -37.52 22.82 -24.47
CA ALA A 473 -37.65 23.17 -23.06
C ALA A 473 -38.24 24.61 -22.99
N PRO A 474 -38.62 25.15 -21.82
CA PRO A 474 -39.27 24.55 -20.65
C PRO A 474 -40.59 25.31 -20.30
N ALA A 475 -41.43 24.74 -19.43
CA ALA A 475 -42.53 25.45 -18.79
C ALA A 475 -42.54 25.19 -17.28
N ALA A 476 -42.95 26.22 -16.55
CA ALA A 476 -42.68 26.49 -15.15
C ALA A 476 -43.66 25.86 -14.15
N GLU A 477 -43.16 25.75 -12.91
CA GLU A 477 -43.84 25.95 -11.61
C GLU A 477 -45.10 25.15 -11.23
N SER A 478 -44.95 24.34 -10.19
CA SER A 478 -45.82 24.41 -9.00
C SER A 478 -45.21 23.67 -7.80
N ALA A 479 -45.10 24.35 -6.66
CA ALA A 479 -44.68 23.85 -5.35
C ALA A 479 -45.62 22.77 -4.78
N PRO A 480 -45.23 22.07 -3.70
CA PRO A 480 -45.97 22.33 -2.45
C PRO A 480 -45.17 22.23 -1.13
N ALA A 481 -45.65 23.04 -0.18
CA ALA A 481 -46.00 22.80 1.23
C ALA A 481 -45.06 22.08 2.23
N VAL A 482 -45.08 22.68 3.43
CA VAL A 482 -44.32 22.44 4.65
C VAL A 482 -45.05 21.50 5.63
N ALA A 483 -44.29 20.94 6.58
CA ALA A 483 -44.65 20.34 7.88
C ALA A 483 -44.98 18.83 7.84
N THR A 484 -44.54 17.92 8.73
CA THR A 484 -44.07 17.97 10.13
C THR A 484 -43.47 16.59 10.51
N ALA A 485 -42.41 16.54 11.32
CA ALA A 485 -42.01 15.38 12.16
C ALA A 485 -42.93 15.29 13.43
N PRO A 486 -42.91 14.27 14.35
CA PRO A 486 -41.84 13.31 14.74
C PRO A 486 -42.41 11.90 15.21
N PRO A 487 -41.89 11.16 16.23
CA PRO A 487 -40.53 10.71 16.62
C PRO A 487 -40.38 9.16 16.85
N GLY A 488 -39.13 8.66 16.87
CA GLY A 488 -38.58 7.92 18.04
C GLY A 488 -38.62 6.37 18.15
N ALA A 489 -37.43 5.83 18.54
CA ALA A 489 -37.13 4.54 19.21
C ALA A 489 -37.13 3.25 18.36
N ALA A 490 -36.04 2.50 18.15
CA ALA A 490 -35.03 1.86 19.02
C ALA A 490 -35.29 0.36 19.27
N ARG A 491 -34.32 -0.46 18.82
CA ARG A 491 -33.94 -1.83 19.25
C ARG A 491 -34.95 -2.97 18.97
N TRP A 492 -34.46 -4.09 18.44
CA TRP A 492 -34.20 -5.34 19.18
C TRP A 492 -33.88 -6.49 18.19
N TRP A 493 -32.86 -7.27 18.54
CA TRP A 493 -32.42 -8.50 17.86
C TRP A 493 -33.31 -9.68 18.25
N ALA A 494 -33.54 -10.63 17.34
CA ALA A 494 -33.86 -12.01 17.72
C ALA A 494 -33.48 -13.03 16.63
N ARG A 495 -32.50 -13.86 16.98
CA ARG A 495 -32.13 -15.16 16.41
C ARG A 495 -33.35 -16.01 16.04
N ARG A 496 -33.28 -16.72 14.91
CA ARG A 496 -33.87 -18.06 14.79
C ARG A 496 -32.87 -19.04 14.16
N ARG A 497 -32.65 -20.13 14.90
CA ARG A 497 -32.03 -21.38 14.44
C ARG A 497 -33.07 -22.21 13.69
N ARG A 498 -32.64 -22.91 12.64
CA ARG A 498 -33.19 -24.17 12.12
C ARG A 498 -32.01 -24.96 11.55
N THR A 499 -31.52 -25.99 12.25
CA THR A 499 -31.87 -27.42 12.20
C THR A 499 -31.64 -28.08 10.84
N ASP A 500 -30.76 -29.07 10.90
CA ASP A 500 -30.24 -29.96 9.87
C ASP A 500 -31.29 -30.68 9.04
N ALA A 501 -30.93 -30.95 7.79
CA ALA A 501 -31.38 -32.12 7.04
C ALA A 501 -30.21 -32.62 6.18
N GLU A 502 -29.62 -33.74 6.60
CA GLU A 502 -28.72 -34.58 5.81
C GLU A 502 -29.41 -35.06 4.54
N LEU A 503 -28.68 -35.14 3.41
CA LEU A 503 -28.88 -36.13 2.34
C LEU A 503 -27.63 -36.20 1.42
N VAL A 504 -26.75 -37.16 1.75
CA VAL A 504 -26.11 -38.17 0.88
C VAL A 504 -25.40 -37.74 -0.44
N HIS A 505 -24.06 -37.90 -0.40
CA HIS A 505 -23.06 -38.20 -1.46
C HIS A 505 -23.31 -37.79 -2.93
N SER A 506 -22.49 -36.82 -3.38
CA SER A 506 -22.15 -36.56 -4.79
C SER A 506 -20.66 -36.82 -5.09
N ASP A 507 -20.01 -37.67 -4.28
CA ASP A 507 -18.54 -37.87 -4.22
C ASP A 507 -17.93 -38.67 -5.37
N GLU A 508 -18.71 -39.11 -6.36
CA GLU A 508 -18.19 -39.87 -7.51
C GLU A 508 -17.94 -39.03 -8.77
N LEU A 509 -18.45 -37.79 -8.82
CA LEU A 509 -18.30 -36.89 -9.98
C LEU A 509 -17.10 -35.94 -9.84
N ILE A 510 -16.77 -35.51 -8.62
CA ILE A 510 -15.65 -34.59 -8.34
C ILE A 510 -14.30 -35.31 -8.46
N ASN A 511 -14.24 -36.59 -8.08
CA ASN A 511 -13.03 -37.42 -8.26
C ASN A 511 -12.74 -37.75 -9.74
N ARG A 512 -13.67 -37.47 -10.67
CA ARG A 512 -13.44 -37.56 -12.12
C ARG A 512 -12.95 -36.26 -12.74
N ILE A 513 -13.01 -35.14 -12.03
CA ILE A 513 -12.53 -33.83 -12.50
C ILE A 513 -11.09 -33.56 -12.03
N ALA A 514 -10.67 -34.14 -10.90
CA ALA A 514 -9.36 -33.91 -10.30
C ALA A 514 -8.17 -34.62 -10.97
N THR A 515 -8.39 -35.55 -11.91
CA THR A 515 -7.30 -36.23 -12.66
C THR A 515 -7.47 -35.99 -14.16
N GLY A 516 -6.82 -34.95 -14.68
CA GLY A 516 -6.90 -34.54 -16.10
C GLY A 516 -6.49 -35.62 -17.09
N ALA A 517 -7.47 -36.39 -17.58
CA ALA A 517 -7.34 -37.29 -18.73
C ALA A 517 -8.33 -36.88 -19.84
N ASP A 518 -7.77 -36.42 -20.95
CA ASP A 518 -8.43 -35.94 -22.17
C ASP A 518 -9.00 -37.10 -23.01
N PRO A 519 -10.29 -37.10 -23.41
CA PRO A 519 -10.89 -38.21 -24.14
C PRO A 519 -11.05 -37.94 -25.65
N ILE A 520 -10.02 -37.50 -26.39
CA ILE A 520 -9.94 -37.68 -27.85
C ILE A 520 -8.52 -38.07 -28.28
N ARG A 521 -8.12 -39.31 -27.97
CA ARG A 521 -7.18 -40.08 -28.81
C ARG A 521 -7.79 -41.45 -29.07
N GLY A 522 -8.52 -41.55 -30.18
CA GLY A 522 -9.03 -42.81 -30.70
C GLY A 522 -8.22 -43.30 -31.90
N ARG A 523 -7.66 -44.51 -31.74
CA ARG A 523 -7.29 -45.54 -32.75
C ARG A 523 -5.82 -45.66 -33.20
N ASN A 524 -5.42 -46.95 -33.21
CA ASN A 524 -4.18 -47.61 -33.62
C ASN A 524 -3.14 -47.66 -32.47
N VAL A 525 -2.68 -48.79 -31.91
CA VAL A 525 -2.56 -50.18 -32.38
C VAL A 525 -2.65 -51.17 -31.19
N ARG A 526 -3.08 -52.38 -31.54
CA ARG A 526 -3.30 -53.67 -30.86
C ARG A 526 -2.14 -54.21 -29.97
N ALA A 527 -2.56 -54.98 -28.95
CA ALA A 527 -1.94 -56.19 -28.34
C ALA A 527 -0.66 -55.96 -27.49
N THR A 528 -0.40 -56.58 -26.33
CA THR A 528 -0.64 -57.95 -25.79
C THR A 528 -0.41 -57.92 -24.26
N VAL A 529 -1.33 -58.44 -23.44
CA VAL A 529 -1.21 -59.68 -22.61
C VAL A 529 -0.52 -59.52 -21.23
N GLU A 530 -1.34 -59.74 -20.18
CA GLU A 530 -1.11 -60.43 -18.87
C GLU A 530 0.16 -60.13 -18.04
N GLY A 531 0.14 -60.00 -16.71
CA GLY A 531 -0.91 -60.22 -15.72
C GLY A 531 -0.37 -60.13 -14.28
N THR A 532 -1.31 -60.10 -13.31
CA THR A 532 -1.25 -60.63 -11.93
C THR A 532 -0.14 -60.17 -10.97
N ARG A 533 -0.43 -59.33 -9.96
CA ARG A 533 -1.07 -59.60 -8.64
C ARG A 533 -0.10 -60.02 -7.51
N SER A 534 0.04 -59.07 -6.57
CA SER A 534 -0.10 -59.13 -5.10
C SER A 534 0.74 -60.08 -4.22
N GLY A 535 1.16 -59.52 -3.09
CA GLY A 535 1.35 -60.25 -1.82
C GLY A 535 2.56 -59.73 -1.02
N SER A 536 2.42 -58.67 -0.22
CA SER A 536 2.05 -58.69 1.23
C SER A 536 3.22 -58.85 2.21
N ALA A 537 3.45 -57.77 2.96
CA ALA A 537 4.00 -57.58 4.30
C ALA A 537 4.48 -58.78 5.15
N ARG A 538 5.63 -58.61 5.83
CA ARG A 538 5.73 -58.69 7.30
C ARG A 538 7.09 -58.24 7.87
N GLU A 539 7.02 -57.57 9.02
CA GLU A 539 8.11 -57.13 9.90
C GLU A 539 8.94 -58.28 10.52
N ARG A 540 10.23 -58.03 10.81
CA ARG A 540 10.81 -58.14 12.18
C ARG A 540 12.30 -57.76 12.28
N ARG A 541 12.55 -56.78 13.17
CA ARG A 541 13.60 -56.60 14.21
C ARG A 541 14.93 -57.41 14.22
N VAL A 542 16.00 -56.63 14.48
CA VAL A 542 17.11 -56.76 15.46
C VAL A 542 18.37 -57.56 15.09
N GLY A 543 19.51 -56.84 15.07
CA GLY A 543 20.62 -57.07 16.00
C GLY A 543 21.96 -57.62 15.47
N GLY A 544 23.01 -56.80 15.56
CA GLY A 544 24.27 -57.21 16.20
C GLY A 544 25.46 -57.68 15.33
N GLY A 545 26.40 -56.75 15.09
CA GLY A 545 27.84 -56.88 15.43
C GLY A 545 28.73 -57.91 14.71
N ASN A 546 29.82 -57.44 14.10
CA ASN A 546 31.18 -57.42 14.67
C ASN A 546 32.26 -57.40 13.55
N GLY A 547 33.42 -56.79 13.80
CA GLY A 547 34.65 -57.07 13.04
C GLY A 547 35.50 -55.88 12.56
N ARG A 548 36.12 -55.15 13.50
CA ARG A 548 37.30 -54.29 13.23
C ARG A 548 38.53 -55.14 12.89
N ARG A 549 39.43 -54.66 12.02
CA ARG A 549 40.79 -54.20 12.40
C ARG A 549 41.64 -53.69 11.21
N SER A 550 42.19 -52.50 11.45
CA SER A 550 43.31 -51.79 10.81
C SER A 550 44.65 -52.53 11.03
N PRO A 551 45.84 -52.09 10.51
CA PRO A 551 46.54 -50.83 10.90
C PRO A 551 47.32 -50.17 9.72
N ASN A 552 48.05 -49.05 9.75
CA ASN A 552 48.67 -48.15 10.74
C ASN A 552 48.96 -46.81 10.00
N GLY A 553 48.77 -45.62 10.57
CA GLY A 553 49.82 -44.77 11.20
C GLY A 553 50.46 -43.81 10.17
N SER A 554 50.77 -42.53 10.40
CA SER A 554 50.89 -41.67 11.59
C SER A 554 51.00 -40.20 11.15
N ALA A 555 50.81 -39.30 12.11
CA ALA A 555 50.74 -37.84 11.98
C ALA A 555 52.07 -37.09 11.70
N ALA A 556 51.89 -35.78 11.41
CA ALA A 556 52.71 -34.62 11.80
C ALA A 556 53.46 -33.83 10.70
N GLY A 557 53.06 -32.57 10.50
CA GLY A 557 53.92 -31.41 10.80
C GLY A 557 54.73 -30.73 9.68
N ARG A 558 54.48 -29.42 9.57
CA ARG A 558 55.40 -28.29 9.27
C ARG A 558 55.46 -27.68 7.85
N ALA A 559 55.54 -26.36 7.91
CA ALA A 559 55.69 -25.36 6.86
C ALA A 559 57.10 -25.30 6.23
N ARG A 560 57.19 -24.88 4.96
CA ARG A 560 57.91 -23.67 4.50
C ARG A 560 57.97 -23.58 2.96
N ALA A 561 58.11 -22.34 2.52
CA ALA A 561 58.17 -21.83 1.16
C ALA A 561 59.57 -21.88 0.49
N GLY A 562 59.59 -21.57 -0.81
CA GLY A 562 60.73 -20.99 -1.56
C GLY A 562 61.03 -21.72 -2.88
N ALA A 563 60.74 -21.14 -4.05
CA ALA A 563 61.62 -20.24 -4.85
C ALA A 563 62.31 -21.04 -5.99
N ARG A 564 62.57 -20.61 -7.24
CA ARG A 564 62.57 -19.37 -8.05
C ARG A 564 62.55 -19.83 -9.54
N ARG A 565 62.09 -19.03 -10.50
CA ARG A 565 62.86 -18.15 -11.43
C ARG A 565 61.94 -17.94 -12.66
N ASP A 566 61.99 -16.95 -13.53
CA ASP A 566 62.46 -15.56 -13.59
C ASP A 566 61.78 -14.98 -14.85
N VAL A 567 61.62 -13.67 -14.89
CA VAL A 567 60.87 -12.87 -15.88
C VAL A 567 61.76 -12.41 -17.06
N GLY A 568 61.19 -12.26 -18.27
CA GLY A 568 61.66 -11.24 -19.24
C GLY A 568 61.47 -11.56 -20.74
N PRO A 569 61.33 -10.53 -21.62
CA PRO A 569 60.22 -10.44 -22.59
C PRO A 569 60.63 -10.25 -24.07
N GLY A 570 59.67 -10.31 -25.00
CA GLY A 570 59.85 -9.89 -26.40
C GLY A 570 58.58 -10.02 -27.27
N THR A 571 58.15 -8.90 -27.83
CA THR A 571 56.85 -8.57 -28.48
C THR A 571 56.84 -8.85 -30.02
N PRO A 572 55.83 -8.43 -30.82
CA PRO A 572 54.81 -9.29 -31.46
C PRO A 572 54.88 -9.36 -33.00
N GLY A 573 54.10 -10.28 -33.60
CA GLY A 573 53.79 -10.27 -35.04
C GLY A 573 52.60 -11.16 -35.38
N GLN A 574 51.44 -10.55 -35.59
CA GLN A 574 50.33 -11.09 -36.41
C GLN A 574 50.68 -10.90 -37.92
N PRO A 575 49.96 -11.46 -38.93
CA PRO A 575 48.65 -12.16 -38.91
C PRO A 575 48.55 -13.42 -39.84
N LEU A 576 47.32 -14.00 -39.94
CA LEU A 576 46.77 -14.92 -40.98
C LEU A 576 47.15 -16.42 -40.84
N GLU A 577 46.28 -17.44 -40.86
CA GLU A 577 44.83 -17.66 -41.02
C GLU A 577 44.47 -19.00 -40.33
N PRO A 578 43.22 -19.26 -39.91
CA PRO A 578 42.73 -20.62 -39.77
C PRO A 578 41.91 -21.01 -41.00
N THR A 579 42.42 -22.02 -41.71
CA THR A 579 41.69 -22.84 -42.68
C THR A 579 40.42 -23.41 -42.07
N GLY A 580 39.35 -23.33 -42.85
CA GLY A 580 37.98 -23.57 -42.44
C GLY A 580 37.63 -24.99 -42.00
N TRP A 581 36.52 -25.02 -41.27
CA TRP A 581 35.63 -26.15 -41.18
C TRP A 581 34.27 -25.63 -41.65
N ALA A 582 33.79 -26.24 -42.74
CA ALA A 582 32.56 -25.90 -43.41
C ALA A 582 31.33 -26.17 -42.53
N HIS A 583 30.36 -25.28 -42.67
CA HIS A 583 29.02 -25.29 -42.09
C HIS A 583 28.26 -26.61 -42.30
N ALA A 584 27.55 -27.03 -41.25
CA ALA A 584 26.18 -27.54 -41.32
C ALA A 584 25.63 -27.62 -39.89
N ASP A 585 25.01 -26.53 -39.45
CA ASP A 585 23.79 -26.53 -38.64
C ASP A 585 23.20 -25.13 -38.81
N ASP A 586 22.17 -25.04 -39.66
CA ASP A 586 21.26 -23.92 -39.71
C ASP A 586 20.66 -23.75 -38.31
N GLU A 587 21.11 -22.76 -37.53
CA GLU A 587 20.29 -22.27 -36.42
C GLU A 587 19.01 -21.71 -37.06
N PRO A 588 17.83 -22.30 -36.80
CA PRO A 588 16.59 -21.73 -37.29
C PRO A 588 16.50 -20.32 -36.69
N ALA A 589 16.15 -19.33 -37.51
CA ALA A 589 15.81 -18.00 -37.02
C ALA A 589 14.84 -18.16 -35.83
N ASP A 590 15.31 -17.82 -34.62
CA ASP A 590 14.59 -18.07 -33.36
C ASP A 590 13.30 -17.24 -33.42
N ASP A 591 12.22 -17.90 -33.85
CA ASP A 591 10.86 -17.38 -33.95
C ASP A 591 10.51 -16.80 -32.57
N ALA A 592 10.14 -15.53 -32.51
CA ALA A 592 9.80 -14.89 -31.23
C ALA A 592 8.31 -15.04 -30.88
N GLY A 593 7.55 -15.72 -31.74
CA GLY A 593 6.14 -16.01 -31.56
C GLY A 593 5.21 -14.98 -32.18
N GLU A 594 3.92 -15.14 -31.88
CA GLU A 594 2.85 -14.35 -32.50
C GLU A 594 2.06 -13.58 -31.44
N ILE A 595 1.92 -12.27 -31.66
CA ILE A 595 1.01 -11.41 -30.89
C ILE A 595 -0.30 -11.30 -31.66
N THR A 596 -1.40 -11.61 -30.98
CA THR A 596 -2.75 -11.58 -31.55
C THR A 596 -3.74 -10.92 -30.61
N MET A 597 -4.80 -10.35 -31.18
CA MET A 597 -5.90 -9.76 -30.42
C MET A 597 -7.07 -10.74 -30.35
N TYR A 598 -7.53 -11.00 -29.13
CA TYR A 598 -8.76 -11.71 -28.86
C TYR A 598 -9.83 -10.69 -28.46
N TYR A 599 -11.09 -11.02 -28.70
CA TYR A 599 -12.22 -10.14 -28.47
C TYR A 599 -13.26 -10.85 -27.62
N GLN A 600 -13.67 -10.22 -26.52
CA GLN A 600 -14.74 -10.74 -25.67
C GLN A 600 -15.98 -9.84 -25.78
N PRO A 601 -17.17 -10.39 -26.07
CA PRO A 601 -18.38 -9.58 -26.25
C PRO A 601 -18.93 -9.00 -24.95
N GLN A 602 -19.39 -7.75 -25.03
CA GLN A 602 -20.14 -7.04 -24.00
C GLN A 602 -21.62 -6.99 -24.39
N ILE A 603 -22.50 -7.44 -23.49
CA ILE A 603 -23.92 -7.63 -23.76
C ILE A 603 -24.75 -6.67 -22.92
N ALA A 604 -25.65 -5.90 -23.54
CA ALA A 604 -26.63 -5.10 -22.81
C ALA A 604 -27.60 -6.02 -22.07
N ILE A 605 -27.69 -5.86 -20.75
CA ILE A 605 -28.48 -6.75 -19.90
C ILE A 605 -29.99 -6.62 -20.19
N ALA A 606 -30.45 -5.41 -20.50
CA ALA A 606 -31.87 -5.13 -20.75
C ALA A 606 -32.37 -5.71 -22.09
N THR A 607 -31.57 -5.63 -23.16
CA THR A 607 -31.98 -6.02 -24.52
C THR A 607 -31.45 -7.39 -24.95
N GLY A 608 -30.36 -7.84 -24.32
CA GLY A 608 -29.58 -9.00 -24.73
C GLY A 608 -28.74 -8.76 -25.99
N GLU A 609 -28.60 -7.51 -26.44
CA GLU A 609 -27.85 -7.18 -27.66
C GLU A 609 -26.36 -6.99 -27.37
N VAL A 610 -25.52 -7.32 -28.34
CA VAL A 610 -24.06 -7.09 -28.26
C VAL A 610 -23.80 -5.61 -28.48
N VAL A 611 -23.28 -4.92 -27.46
CA VAL A 611 -23.03 -3.46 -27.49
C VAL A 611 -21.58 -3.10 -27.75
N GLY A 612 -20.67 -4.06 -27.57
CA GLY A 612 -19.24 -3.85 -27.79
C GLY A 612 -18.45 -5.12 -27.58
N VAL A 613 -17.13 -4.96 -27.64
CA VAL A 613 -16.16 -6.00 -27.33
C VAL A 613 -15.00 -5.41 -26.53
N GLU A 614 -14.41 -6.20 -25.66
CA GLU A 614 -13.11 -5.89 -25.08
C GLU A 614 -12.00 -6.57 -25.87
N ALA A 615 -10.98 -5.80 -26.27
CA ALA A 615 -9.82 -6.29 -27.00
C ALA A 615 -8.72 -6.71 -26.01
N LEU A 616 -8.39 -8.00 -26.04
CA LEU A 616 -7.50 -8.67 -25.10
C LEU A 616 -6.25 -9.18 -25.83
N LEU A 617 -5.10 -8.66 -25.42
CA LEU A 617 -3.80 -9.04 -25.95
C LEU A 617 -3.45 -10.49 -25.60
N ARG A 618 -2.97 -11.25 -26.58
CA ARG A 618 -2.44 -12.61 -26.38
C ARG A 618 -1.10 -12.77 -27.09
N TRP A 619 -0.14 -13.35 -26.40
CA TRP A 619 1.17 -13.67 -26.98
C TRP A 619 1.44 -15.16 -26.90
N ARG A 620 1.53 -15.80 -28.06
CA ARG A 620 1.95 -17.19 -28.18
C ARG A 620 3.45 -17.23 -28.44
N HIS A 621 4.22 -17.47 -27.39
CA HIS A 621 5.65 -17.62 -27.44
C HIS A 621 6.05 -19.07 -27.77
N PRO A 622 6.98 -19.33 -28.70
CA PRO A 622 7.23 -20.67 -29.23
C PRO A 622 7.80 -21.65 -28.19
N ARG A 623 8.54 -21.15 -27.20
CA ARG A 623 9.06 -21.99 -26.09
C ARG A 623 8.13 -22.05 -24.88
N ARG A 624 7.30 -21.01 -24.66
CA ARG A 624 6.51 -20.83 -23.43
C ARG A 624 5.01 -21.09 -23.61
N GLY A 625 4.55 -21.29 -24.84
CA GLY A 625 3.12 -21.36 -25.13
C GLY A 625 2.46 -19.98 -24.96
N MET A 626 1.25 -19.95 -24.41
CA MET A 626 0.55 -18.69 -24.18
C MET A 626 1.13 -18.00 -22.94
N VAL A 627 1.69 -16.80 -23.11
CA VAL A 627 2.22 -15.99 -22.01
C VAL A 627 1.05 -15.31 -21.29
N ASP A 628 1.11 -15.29 -19.96
CA ASP A 628 0.12 -14.63 -19.12
C ASP A 628 0.09 -13.11 -19.41
N PRO A 629 -1.09 -12.50 -19.68
CA PRO A 629 -1.18 -11.07 -19.95
C PRO A 629 -0.62 -10.18 -18.83
N GLU A 630 -0.76 -10.56 -17.56
CA GLU A 630 -0.21 -9.77 -16.46
C GLU A 630 1.31 -9.85 -16.37
N GLU A 631 1.88 -11.03 -16.60
CA GLU A 631 3.34 -11.20 -16.69
C GLU A 631 3.88 -10.33 -17.81
N LEU A 632 3.23 -10.36 -18.97
CA LEU A 632 3.58 -9.55 -20.13
C LEU A 632 3.53 -8.05 -19.83
N ILE A 633 2.43 -7.57 -19.24
CA ILE A 633 2.26 -6.15 -18.89
C ILE A 633 3.28 -5.74 -17.82
N ARG A 634 3.45 -6.50 -16.73
CA ARG A 634 4.45 -6.22 -15.68
C ARG A 634 5.86 -6.09 -16.23
N VAL A 635 6.24 -6.99 -17.14
CA VAL A 635 7.56 -6.98 -17.77
C VAL A 635 7.71 -5.76 -18.69
N ALA A 636 6.71 -5.50 -19.54
CA ALA A 636 6.75 -4.43 -20.52
C ALA A 636 6.68 -3.03 -19.90
N GLU A 637 5.82 -2.82 -18.89
CA GLU A 637 5.48 -1.51 -18.31
C GLU A 637 6.68 -0.76 -17.73
N GLN A 638 7.68 -1.48 -17.22
CA GLN A 638 8.91 -0.87 -16.69
C GLN A 638 9.94 -0.53 -17.78
N SER A 639 9.71 -0.91 -19.04
CA SER A 639 10.64 -0.75 -20.16
C SER A 639 10.15 0.22 -21.24
N ALA A 640 10.99 0.49 -22.25
CA ALA A 640 10.59 1.24 -23.44
C ALA A 640 9.72 0.41 -24.42
N VAL A 641 9.66 -0.92 -24.24
CA VAL A 641 8.90 -1.84 -25.09
C VAL A 641 7.40 -1.62 -24.96
N MET A 642 6.93 -1.11 -23.82
CA MET A 642 5.51 -0.79 -23.62
C MET A 642 4.96 0.13 -24.70
N ARG A 643 5.72 1.14 -25.11
CA ARG A 643 5.31 2.07 -26.17
C ARG A 643 5.15 1.37 -27.53
N LEU A 644 6.02 0.41 -27.83
CA LEU A 644 5.93 -0.39 -29.06
C LEU A 644 4.70 -1.31 -29.01
N LEU A 645 4.44 -1.91 -27.84
CA LEU A 645 3.31 -2.78 -27.61
C LEU A 645 1.99 -2.01 -27.75
N THR A 646 1.84 -0.91 -27.01
CA THR A 646 0.65 -0.06 -27.09
C THR A 646 0.42 0.44 -28.50
N ARG A 647 1.48 0.83 -29.22
CA ARG A 647 1.38 1.18 -30.63
C ARG A 647 0.82 0.06 -31.48
N ARG A 648 1.35 -1.15 -31.33
CA ARG A 648 0.90 -2.29 -32.10
C ARG A 648 -0.57 -2.62 -31.80
N VAL A 649 -0.94 -2.62 -30.52
CA VAL A 649 -2.31 -2.93 -30.10
C VAL A 649 -3.32 -1.90 -30.60
N VAL A 650 -3.01 -0.60 -30.52
CA VAL A 650 -3.87 0.45 -31.09
C VAL A 650 -4.03 0.26 -32.60
N ASP A 651 -2.93 -0.01 -33.31
CA ASP A 651 -2.94 -0.24 -34.76
C ASP A 651 -3.84 -1.45 -35.12
N ASP A 652 -3.65 -2.59 -34.46
CA ASP A 652 -4.40 -3.83 -34.73
C ASP A 652 -5.90 -3.68 -34.41
N VAL A 653 -6.25 -3.04 -33.28
CA VAL A 653 -7.65 -2.87 -32.88
C VAL A 653 -8.38 -1.88 -33.79
N VAL A 654 -7.76 -0.75 -34.14
CA VAL A 654 -8.38 0.25 -35.03
C VAL A 654 -8.51 -0.30 -36.46
N GLU A 655 -7.51 -1.03 -36.95
CA GLU A 655 -7.63 -1.73 -38.23
C GLU A 655 -8.76 -2.76 -38.22
N GLN A 656 -8.89 -3.53 -37.14
CA GLN A 656 -9.96 -4.52 -37.02
C GLN A 656 -11.34 -3.87 -36.97
N LEU A 657 -11.49 -2.74 -36.27
CA LEU A 657 -12.72 -1.94 -36.28
C LEU A 657 -13.08 -1.46 -37.70
N ALA A 658 -12.09 -1.04 -38.49
CA ALA A 658 -12.31 -0.64 -39.88
C ALA A 658 -12.78 -1.83 -40.74
N LYS A 659 -12.16 -3.01 -40.58
CA LYS A 659 -12.58 -4.25 -41.25
C LYS A 659 -14.03 -4.62 -40.91
N TRP A 660 -14.40 -4.55 -39.63
CA TRP A 660 -15.78 -4.80 -39.21
C TRP A 660 -16.76 -3.76 -39.75
N SER A 661 -16.39 -2.48 -39.73
CA SER A 661 -17.22 -1.42 -40.32
C SER A 661 -17.45 -1.64 -41.82
N ALA A 662 -16.43 -2.06 -42.56
CA ALA A 662 -16.55 -2.40 -43.98
C ALA A 662 -17.45 -3.63 -44.22
N ALA A 663 -17.46 -4.58 -43.29
CA ALA A 663 -18.36 -5.73 -43.30
C ALA A 663 -19.79 -5.41 -42.79
N GLY A 664 -20.10 -4.15 -42.48
CA GLY A 664 -21.41 -3.73 -41.96
C GLY A 664 -21.62 -4.04 -40.46
N ILE A 665 -20.57 -4.43 -39.74
CA ILE A 665 -20.61 -4.76 -38.31
C ILE A 665 -20.23 -3.51 -37.52
N GLY A 666 -21.24 -2.85 -36.95
CA GLY A 666 -21.06 -1.65 -36.13
C GLY A 666 -20.84 -1.98 -34.65
N LEU A 667 -19.65 -2.44 -34.27
CA LEU A 667 -19.27 -2.66 -32.87
C LEU A 667 -18.33 -1.57 -32.32
N ARG A 668 -18.38 -1.36 -31.00
CA ARG A 668 -17.38 -0.58 -30.26
C ARG A 668 -16.35 -1.54 -29.67
N ALA A 669 -15.06 -1.19 -29.71
CA ALA A 669 -14.00 -1.97 -29.06
C ALA A 669 -13.37 -1.19 -27.91
N ALA A 670 -13.19 -1.87 -26.78
CA ALA A 670 -12.50 -1.34 -25.61
C ALA A 670 -11.05 -1.84 -25.55
N LEU A 671 -10.13 -0.96 -25.17
CA LEU A 671 -8.70 -1.21 -25.13
C LEU A 671 -8.12 -0.79 -23.77
N ASN A 672 -7.44 -1.70 -23.10
CA ASN A 672 -6.68 -1.43 -21.89
C ASN A 672 -5.43 -0.58 -22.14
N VAL A 673 -5.24 0.48 -21.35
CA VAL A 673 -4.09 1.39 -21.45
C VAL A 673 -3.35 1.48 -20.12
N SER A 674 -2.02 1.40 -20.18
CA SER A 674 -1.16 1.46 -19.00
C SER A 674 -1.04 2.86 -18.40
N VAL A 675 -0.70 2.91 -17.11
CA VAL A 675 -0.44 4.16 -16.38
C VAL A 675 0.68 4.95 -17.04
N ARG A 676 1.71 4.25 -17.53
CA ARG A 676 2.88 4.86 -18.15
C ARG A 676 2.53 5.58 -19.47
N ASP A 677 1.67 4.99 -20.30
CA ASP A 677 1.23 5.62 -21.55
C ASP A 677 0.35 6.85 -21.28
N LEU A 678 -0.46 6.82 -20.23
CA LEU A 678 -1.23 7.99 -19.78
C LEU A 678 -0.32 9.12 -19.30
N HIS A 679 0.82 8.80 -18.67
CA HIS A 679 1.79 9.79 -18.20
C HIS A 679 2.57 10.46 -19.35
N THR A 680 2.96 9.71 -20.38
CA THR A 680 3.70 10.31 -21.51
C THR A 680 2.81 11.21 -22.35
N GLY A 681 1.51 10.87 -22.47
CA GLY A 681 0.51 11.63 -23.23
C GLY A 681 0.54 11.37 -24.74
N GLU A 682 1.57 10.69 -25.26
CA GLU A 682 1.73 10.37 -26.69
C GLU A 682 0.59 9.49 -27.23
N ILE A 683 -0.06 8.71 -26.37
CA ILE A 683 -1.13 7.77 -26.73
C ILE A 683 -2.34 8.47 -27.36
N ALA A 684 -2.66 9.70 -26.92
CA ALA A 684 -3.81 10.42 -27.44
C ALA A 684 -3.61 10.84 -28.90
N ASP A 685 -2.42 11.36 -29.23
CA ASP A 685 -2.06 11.73 -30.60
C ASP A 685 -1.98 10.51 -31.51
N GLN A 686 -1.45 9.41 -30.98
CA GLN A 686 -1.39 8.13 -31.69
C GLN A 686 -2.77 7.58 -32.05
N ILE A 687 -3.70 7.56 -31.08
CA ILE A 687 -5.08 7.10 -31.33
C ILE A 687 -5.75 8.00 -32.36
N ALA A 688 -5.60 9.33 -32.26
CA ALA A 688 -6.17 10.27 -33.22
C ALA A 688 -5.66 10.02 -34.66
N ASP A 689 -4.34 9.83 -34.83
CA ASP A 689 -3.73 9.54 -36.13
C ASP A 689 -4.27 8.23 -36.74
N ARG A 690 -4.39 7.17 -35.93
CA ARG A 690 -4.88 5.87 -36.42
C ARG A 690 -6.35 5.86 -36.76
N LEU A 691 -7.19 6.48 -35.92
CA LEU A 691 -8.62 6.65 -36.23
C LEU A 691 -8.79 7.41 -37.55
N ALA A 692 -8.02 8.48 -37.76
CA ALA A 692 -8.05 9.24 -39.02
C ALA A 692 -7.56 8.40 -40.21
N ARG A 693 -6.45 7.66 -40.05
CA ARG A 693 -5.85 6.83 -41.11
C ARG A 693 -6.79 5.73 -41.61
N TYR A 694 -7.47 5.04 -40.70
CA TYR A 694 -8.37 3.94 -41.04
C TYR A 694 -9.84 4.37 -41.22
N GLY A 695 -10.15 5.66 -41.04
CA GLY A 695 -11.50 6.20 -41.20
C GLY A 695 -12.50 5.70 -40.16
N VAL A 696 -12.04 5.37 -38.95
CA VAL A 696 -12.88 4.86 -37.86
C VAL A 696 -13.40 6.01 -37.00
N PRO A 697 -14.72 6.15 -36.79
CA PRO A 697 -15.26 7.15 -35.87
C PRO A 697 -14.74 6.95 -34.44
N ALA A 698 -14.34 8.03 -33.77
CA ALA A 698 -13.73 7.94 -32.43
C ALA A 698 -14.62 7.28 -31.37
N GLU A 699 -15.95 7.41 -31.51
CA GLU A 699 -16.95 6.76 -30.65
C GLU A 699 -16.94 5.22 -30.71
N ARG A 700 -16.31 4.64 -31.74
CA ARG A 700 -16.12 3.19 -31.89
C ARG A 700 -14.97 2.64 -31.05
N LEU A 701 -14.13 3.52 -30.50
CA LEU A 701 -13.03 3.14 -29.62
C LEU A 701 -13.31 3.61 -28.19
N GLN A 702 -13.04 2.73 -27.24
CA GLN A 702 -13.07 3.01 -25.81
C GLN A 702 -11.71 2.67 -25.21
N VAL A 703 -11.25 3.51 -24.28
CA VAL A 703 -10.03 3.27 -23.50
C VAL A 703 -10.41 2.90 -22.08
N GLU A 704 -9.85 1.79 -21.59
CA GLU A 704 -10.01 1.29 -20.23
C GLU A 704 -8.76 1.62 -19.43
N ILE A 705 -8.97 2.15 -18.22
CA ILE A 705 -7.91 2.54 -17.28
C ILE A 705 -8.21 1.91 -15.93
N THR A 706 -7.20 1.36 -15.26
CA THR A 706 -7.38 0.80 -13.93
C THR A 706 -7.52 1.89 -12.87
N GLU A 707 -8.20 1.58 -11.76
CA GLU A 707 -8.34 2.48 -10.63
C GLU A 707 -6.98 3.01 -10.10
N GLY A 708 -5.98 2.13 -10.01
CA GLY A 708 -4.63 2.46 -9.56
C GLY A 708 -3.93 3.50 -10.44
N ALA A 709 -4.24 3.53 -11.74
CA ALA A 709 -3.65 4.46 -12.70
C ALA A 709 -3.93 5.93 -12.33
N LEU A 710 -5.06 6.20 -11.68
CA LEU A 710 -5.50 7.56 -11.35
C LEU A 710 -4.73 8.18 -10.18
N MET A 711 -4.09 7.36 -9.34
CA MET A 711 -3.53 7.82 -8.05
C MET A 711 -2.04 8.21 -8.11
N ALA A 712 -1.30 7.79 -9.15
CA ALA A 712 0.14 8.01 -9.24
C ALA A 712 0.53 9.47 -9.55
N ASP A 713 -0.04 10.07 -10.61
CA ASP A 713 0.08 11.51 -10.93
C ASP A 713 -1.25 12.04 -11.53
N PRO A 714 -2.22 12.43 -10.67
CA PRO A 714 -3.57 12.76 -11.11
C PRO A 714 -3.66 13.90 -12.12
N ARG A 715 -2.69 14.84 -12.12
CA ARG A 715 -2.74 16.01 -13.00
C ARG A 715 -2.41 15.66 -14.44
N ARG A 716 -1.38 14.84 -14.62
CA ARG A 716 -0.89 14.44 -15.94
C ARG A 716 -1.83 13.43 -16.59
N VAL A 717 -2.30 12.46 -15.82
CA VAL A 717 -3.31 11.49 -16.27
C VAL A 717 -4.61 12.20 -16.69
N LEU A 718 -5.08 13.17 -15.90
CA LEU A 718 -6.27 13.96 -16.24
C LEU A 718 -6.11 14.72 -17.57
N ALA A 719 -4.93 15.26 -17.86
CA ALA A 719 -4.68 15.98 -19.11
C ALA A 719 -4.82 15.04 -20.33
N THR A 720 -4.22 13.85 -20.27
CA THR A 720 -4.30 12.84 -21.33
C THR A 720 -5.72 12.32 -21.51
N ILE A 721 -6.41 11.96 -20.42
CA ILE A 721 -7.82 11.52 -20.45
C ILE A 721 -8.72 12.61 -21.05
N SER A 722 -8.52 13.87 -20.68
CA SER A 722 -9.28 14.99 -21.24
C SER A 722 -9.00 15.22 -22.73
N GLN A 723 -7.79 14.88 -23.20
CA GLN A 723 -7.45 14.92 -24.62
C GLN A 723 -8.16 13.80 -25.39
N LEU A 724 -8.11 12.56 -24.89
CA LEU A 724 -8.83 11.42 -25.47
C LEU A 724 -10.34 11.70 -25.56
N HIS A 725 -10.93 12.24 -24.49
CA HIS A 725 -12.33 12.63 -24.48
C HIS A 725 -12.65 13.72 -25.53
N ARG A 726 -11.76 14.71 -25.72
CA ARG A 726 -11.92 15.74 -26.78
C ARG A 726 -11.82 15.17 -28.20
N ILE A 727 -11.06 14.09 -28.40
CA ILE A 727 -11.00 13.36 -29.67
C ILE A 727 -12.33 12.62 -29.94
N GLY A 728 -13.12 12.35 -28.89
CA GLY A 728 -14.39 11.62 -28.96
C GLY A 728 -14.27 10.15 -28.54
N VAL A 729 -13.13 9.75 -27.96
CA VAL A 729 -12.90 8.40 -27.43
C VAL A 729 -13.56 8.28 -26.07
N ALA A 730 -14.33 7.20 -25.87
CA ALA A 730 -14.97 6.91 -24.59
C ALA A 730 -13.93 6.43 -23.56
N ILE A 731 -14.14 6.76 -22.28
CA ILE A 731 -13.24 6.38 -21.19
C ILE A 731 -14.02 5.51 -20.20
N SER A 732 -13.47 4.33 -19.89
CA SER A 732 -14.00 3.42 -18.90
C SER A 732 -13.01 3.22 -17.77
N LEU A 733 -13.52 3.16 -16.54
CA LEU A 733 -12.72 2.86 -15.36
C LEU A 733 -12.86 1.37 -15.02
N ASP A 734 -11.73 0.68 -14.97
CA ASP A 734 -11.61 -0.75 -14.68
C ASP A 734 -11.27 -1.02 -13.21
N ASP A 735 -11.55 -2.26 -12.76
CA ASP A 735 -11.36 -2.77 -11.39
C ASP A 735 -12.06 -1.95 -10.29
N PHE A 736 -13.23 -1.38 -10.59
CA PHE A 736 -13.85 -0.40 -9.70
C PHE A 736 -14.25 -0.99 -8.33
N GLY A 737 -13.64 -0.43 -7.28
CA GLY A 737 -13.95 -0.74 -5.88
C GLY A 737 -13.11 -1.83 -5.24
N THR A 738 -12.10 -2.32 -5.95
CA THR A 738 -10.98 -3.08 -5.35
C THR A 738 -10.01 -2.17 -4.59
N GLY A 739 -10.05 -0.85 -4.84
CA GLY A 739 -9.15 0.15 -4.26
C GLY A 739 -9.82 1.29 -3.48
N TYR A 740 -9.00 2.26 -3.05
CA TYR A 740 -9.43 3.46 -2.31
C TYR A 740 -9.84 4.60 -3.27
N SER A 741 -10.88 4.42 -4.06
CA SER A 741 -11.39 5.48 -4.94
C SER A 741 -12.10 6.57 -4.14
N SER A 742 -11.56 7.77 -4.20
CA SER A 742 -12.25 8.95 -3.68
C SER A 742 -13.28 9.40 -4.71
N LEU A 743 -14.57 9.37 -4.34
CA LEU A 743 -15.71 9.85 -5.14
C LEU A 743 -15.50 11.26 -5.72
N GLN A 744 -14.71 12.08 -5.01
CA GLN A 744 -14.35 13.42 -5.46
C GLN A 744 -13.48 13.43 -6.73
N HIS A 745 -12.66 12.40 -6.92
CA HIS A 745 -11.81 12.24 -8.10
C HIS A 745 -12.63 11.77 -9.30
N LEU A 746 -13.47 10.74 -9.12
CA LEU A 746 -14.36 10.22 -10.16
C LEU A 746 -15.20 11.34 -10.80
N ARG A 747 -15.78 12.23 -9.98
CA ARG A 747 -16.60 13.35 -10.45
C ARG A 747 -15.87 14.34 -11.37
N ARG A 748 -14.54 14.40 -11.32
CA ARG A 748 -13.73 15.32 -12.13
C ARG A 748 -13.26 14.71 -13.45
N LEU A 749 -13.36 13.40 -13.59
CA LEU A 749 -12.91 12.68 -14.77
C LEU A 749 -14.05 12.61 -15.79
N PRO A 750 -13.77 12.77 -17.10
CA PRO A 750 -14.77 12.60 -18.15
C PRO A 750 -14.99 11.11 -18.46
N LEU A 751 -15.37 10.34 -17.44
CA LEU A 751 -15.70 8.92 -17.57
C LEU A 751 -17.09 8.77 -18.20
N SER A 752 -17.25 7.72 -19.00
CA SER A 752 -18.54 7.31 -19.57
C SER A 752 -19.03 5.97 -19.02
N GLU A 753 -18.12 5.17 -18.48
CA GLU A 753 -18.39 3.79 -18.08
C GLU A 753 -17.50 3.40 -16.90
N VAL A 754 -17.98 2.46 -16.10
CA VAL A 754 -17.27 1.84 -14.99
C VAL A 754 -17.49 0.34 -15.05
N LYS A 755 -16.42 -0.43 -14.90
CA LYS A 755 -16.46 -1.90 -14.86
C LYS A 755 -16.37 -2.37 -13.42
N VAL A 756 -17.33 -3.18 -13.00
CA VAL A 756 -17.33 -3.83 -11.69
C VAL A 756 -16.49 -5.09 -11.81
N ASP A 757 -15.48 -5.20 -10.94
CA ASP A 757 -14.52 -6.30 -10.95
C ASP A 757 -15.21 -7.67 -10.81
N ARG A 758 -14.69 -8.65 -11.56
CA ARG A 758 -15.22 -10.02 -11.68
C ARG A 758 -15.37 -10.71 -10.33
N SER A 759 -14.41 -10.49 -9.44
CA SER A 759 -14.35 -11.05 -8.10
C SER A 759 -15.61 -10.80 -7.24
N PHE A 760 -16.18 -9.59 -7.28
CA PHE A 760 -17.41 -9.24 -6.57
C PHE A 760 -18.63 -9.83 -7.28
N VAL A 761 -18.61 -9.84 -8.61
CA VAL A 761 -19.71 -10.36 -9.44
C VAL A 761 -19.88 -11.87 -9.24
N LEU A 762 -18.77 -12.61 -9.18
CA LEU A 762 -18.78 -14.05 -8.90
C LEU A 762 -19.30 -14.39 -7.50
N GLY A 763 -19.04 -13.54 -6.50
CA GLY A 763 -19.48 -13.74 -5.12
C GLY A 763 -20.98 -13.45 -4.89
N MET A 764 -21.61 -12.64 -5.75
CA MET A 764 -23.00 -12.20 -5.56
C MET A 764 -24.03 -13.31 -5.26
N PRO A 765 -23.99 -14.50 -5.89
CA PRO A 765 -24.99 -15.53 -5.63
C PRO A 765 -24.96 -16.05 -4.20
N ASP A 766 -23.78 -16.12 -3.60
CA ASP A 766 -23.55 -16.87 -2.36
C ASP A 766 -23.11 -15.98 -1.18
N ASP A 767 -22.66 -14.75 -1.45
CA ASP A 767 -22.37 -13.73 -0.44
C ASP A 767 -23.29 -12.50 -0.55
N ALA A 768 -23.94 -12.18 0.58
CA ALA A 768 -24.82 -11.04 0.72
C ALA A 768 -24.06 -9.69 0.76
N ASP A 769 -22.81 -9.69 1.23
CA ASP A 769 -21.98 -8.49 1.30
C ASP A 769 -21.49 -8.11 -0.11
N ASP A 770 -20.94 -9.05 -0.88
CA ASP A 770 -20.60 -8.85 -2.30
C ASP A 770 -21.83 -8.37 -3.13
N ALA A 771 -22.99 -9.02 -2.94
CA ALA A 771 -24.22 -8.57 -3.60
C ALA A 771 -24.66 -7.15 -3.18
N ALA A 772 -24.38 -6.73 -1.95
CA ALA A 772 -24.64 -5.37 -1.48
C ALA A 772 -23.64 -4.35 -2.04
N ILE A 773 -22.37 -4.73 -2.16
CA ILE A 773 -21.30 -3.92 -2.77
C ILE A 773 -21.66 -3.65 -4.24
N VAL A 774 -21.92 -4.69 -5.03
CA VAL A 774 -22.25 -4.54 -6.46
C VAL A 774 -23.49 -3.66 -6.67
N ARG A 775 -24.56 -3.88 -5.90
CA ARG A 775 -25.76 -3.03 -5.97
C ARG A 775 -25.47 -1.57 -5.63
N SER A 776 -24.67 -1.33 -4.59
CA SER A 776 -24.28 0.03 -4.18
C SER A 776 -23.42 0.71 -5.25
N MET A 777 -22.54 -0.04 -5.92
CA MET A 777 -21.74 0.45 -7.05
C MET A 777 -22.61 0.84 -8.22
N ILE A 778 -23.60 0.00 -8.58
CA ILE A 778 -24.55 0.29 -9.67
C ILE A 778 -25.33 1.57 -9.37
N GLU A 779 -25.90 1.70 -8.16
CA GLU A 779 -26.66 2.89 -7.75
C GLU A 779 -25.79 4.15 -7.75
N LEU A 780 -24.56 4.07 -7.25
CA LEU A 780 -23.62 5.18 -7.21
C LEU A 780 -23.21 5.63 -8.60
N ALA A 781 -22.82 4.70 -9.48
CA ALA A 781 -22.44 5.01 -10.86
C ALA A 781 -23.62 5.61 -11.63
N GLY A 782 -24.82 5.07 -11.45
CA GLY A 782 -26.06 5.64 -12.00
C GLY A 782 -26.31 7.07 -11.52
N ALA A 783 -26.09 7.38 -10.24
CA ALA A 783 -26.19 8.73 -9.70
C ALA A 783 -25.15 9.71 -10.27
N LEU A 784 -24.02 9.20 -10.78
CA LEU A 784 -22.99 9.96 -11.50
C LEU A 784 -23.23 10.03 -13.01
N GLY A 785 -24.27 9.36 -13.53
CA GLY A 785 -24.56 9.28 -14.96
C GLY A 785 -23.59 8.39 -15.74
N LEU A 786 -22.93 7.45 -15.07
CA LEU A 786 -21.98 6.51 -15.67
C LEU A 786 -22.67 5.19 -15.99
N ARG A 787 -22.32 4.60 -17.13
CA ARG A 787 -22.76 3.24 -17.48
C ARG A 787 -21.99 2.21 -16.64
N VAL A 788 -22.64 1.12 -16.24
CA VAL A 788 -22.01 0.04 -15.47
C VAL A 788 -21.93 -1.23 -16.29
N VAL A 789 -20.72 -1.78 -16.40
CA VAL A 789 -20.46 -3.10 -16.97
C VAL A 789 -20.05 -4.05 -15.85
N ALA A 790 -20.75 -5.16 -15.69
CA ALA A 790 -20.34 -6.21 -14.75
C ALA A 790 -19.45 -7.24 -15.46
N GLU A 791 -18.26 -7.48 -14.94
CA GLU A 791 -17.34 -8.50 -15.46
C GLU A 791 -17.53 -9.85 -14.79
N GLY A 792 -17.06 -10.92 -15.43
CA GLY A 792 -17.06 -12.24 -14.80
C GLY A 792 -18.43 -12.88 -14.64
N VAL A 793 -19.41 -12.53 -15.47
CA VAL A 793 -20.72 -13.21 -15.45
C VAL A 793 -20.57 -14.61 -16.02
N GLU A 794 -20.68 -15.63 -15.17
CA GLU A 794 -20.45 -17.03 -15.54
C GLU A 794 -21.73 -17.88 -15.62
N ASP A 795 -22.80 -17.44 -14.98
CA ASP A 795 -24.05 -18.19 -14.89
C ASP A 795 -25.31 -17.29 -14.95
N GLU A 796 -26.47 -17.94 -15.17
CA GLU A 796 -27.75 -17.25 -15.32
C GLU A 796 -28.26 -16.63 -14.01
N ARG A 797 -27.91 -17.18 -12.84
CA ARG A 797 -28.34 -16.65 -11.53
C ARG A 797 -27.67 -15.30 -11.30
N THR A 798 -26.36 -15.21 -11.51
CA THR A 798 -25.58 -13.96 -11.45
C THR A 798 -26.13 -12.92 -12.43
N TRP A 799 -26.40 -13.33 -13.69
CA TRP A 799 -27.02 -12.46 -14.69
C TRP A 799 -28.39 -11.90 -14.24
N ARG A 800 -29.28 -12.74 -13.69
CA ARG A 800 -30.60 -12.26 -13.20
C ARG A 800 -30.47 -11.28 -12.04
N MET A 801 -29.50 -11.48 -11.15
CA MET A 801 -29.23 -10.57 -10.03
C MET A 801 -28.75 -9.21 -10.53
N LEU A 802 -27.84 -9.19 -11.52
CA LEU A 802 -27.37 -7.95 -12.16
C LEU A 802 -28.51 -7.22 -12.91
N HIS A 803 -29.37 -7.95 -13.61
CA HIS A 803 -30.58 -7.40 -14.23
C HIS A 803 -31.51 -6.77 -13.18
N ALA A 804 -31.76 -7.46 -12.07
CA ALA A 804 -32.60 -6.94 -10.99
C ALA A 804 -31.98 -5.71 -10.30
N ALA A 805 -30.66 -5.64 -10.22
CA ALA A 805 -29.92 -4.49 -9.69
C ALA A 805 -29.88 -3.29 -10.67
N GLY A 806 -30.32 -3.46 -11.92
CA GLY A 806 -30.33 -2.39 -12.93
C GLY A 806 -28.97 -2.15 -13.59
N CYS A 807 -28.10 -3.16 -13.66
CA CYS A 807 -26.83 -3.07 -14.37
C CYS A 807 -27.06 -2.92 -15.89
N ASP A 808 -26.27 -2.09 -16.57
CA ASP A 808 -26.48 -1.75 -17.98
C ASP A 808 -26.00 -2.86 -18.93
N ALA A 809 -24.79 -3.38 -18.69
CA ALA A 809 -24.17 -4.38 -19.53
C ALA A 809 -23.35 -5.40 -18.72
N ALA A 810 -23.10 -6.56 -19.30
CA ALA A 810 -22.33 -7.64 -18.70
C ALA A 810 -21.36 -8.26 -19.69
N GLN A 811 -20.25 -8.77 -19.16
CA GLN A 811 -19.23 -9.52 -19.87
C GLN A 811 -18.85 -10.75 -19.04
N GLY A 812 -18.63 -11.89 -19.69
CA GLY A 812 -18.22 -13.11 -19.00
C GLY A 812 -18.51 -14.39 -19.79
N TRP A 813 -18.09 -15.52 -19.23
CA TRP A 813 -18.15 -16.82 -19.91
C TRP A 813 -19.56 -17.37 -20.07
N PHE A 814 -20.53 -16.83 -19.32
CA PHE A 814 -21.95 -17.11 -19.55
C PHE A 814 -22.35 -16.86 -21.01
N TYR A 815 -21.76 -15.83 -21.63
CA TYR A 815 -22.00 -15.50 -23.04
C TYR A 815 -20.96 -16.12 -23.97
N ALA A 816 -19.69 -15.79 -23.74
CA ALA A 816 -18.58 -16.29 -24.53
C ALA A 816 -17.22 -16.06 -23.84
N ARG A 817 -16.27 -16.96 -24.12
CA ARG A 817 -14.85 -16.73 -23.85
C ARG A 817 -14.28 -15.74 -24.88
N PRO A 818 -13.16 -15.06 -24.56
CA PRO A 818 -12.43 -14.29 -25.56
C PRO A 818 -12.08 -15.16 -26.77
N MET A 819 -12.24 -14.62 -27.99
CA MET A 819 -12.03 -15.36 -29.23
C MET A 819 -11.34 -14.50 -30.31
N PRO A 820 -10.66 -15.09 -31.31
CA PRO A 820 -10.12 -14.36 -32.45
C PRO A 820 -11.19 -13.59 -33.24
N ALA A 821 -10.78 -12.57 -33.99
CA ALA A 821 -11.70 -11.71 -34.76
C ALA A 821 -12.61 -12.47 -35.73
N GLU A 822 -12.09 -13.48 -36.42
CA GLU A 822 -12.85 -14.30 -37.39
C GLU A 822 -13.92 -15.16 -36.69
N GLU A 823 -13.57 -15.72 -35.54
CA GLU A 823 -14.50 -16.50 -34.72
C GLU A 823 -15.61 -15.62 -34.15
N LEU A 824 -15.31 -14.37 -33.78
CA LEU A 824 -16.30 -13.41 -33.31
C LEU A 824 -17.38 -13.15 -34.35
N VAL A 825 -17.01 -12.92 -35.62
CA VAL A 825 -17.98 -12.70 -36.70
C VAL A 825 -18.92 -13.91 -36.86
N THR A 826 -18.35 -15.12 -36.77
CA THR A 826 -19.13 -16.37 -36.82
C THR A 826 -20.05 -16.51 -35.60
N TRP A 827 -19.57 -16.13 -34.42
CA TRP A 827 -20.35 -16.15 -33.18
C TRP A 827 -21.51 -15.15 -33.23
N LEU A 828 -21.27 -13.91 -33.68
CA LEU A 828 -22.30 -12.86 -33.83
C LEU A 828 -23.47 -13.31 -34.72
N ALA A 829 -23.18 -14.02 -35.82
CA ALA A 829 -24.22 -14.54 -36.72
C ALA A 829 -25.12 -15.59 -36.05
N ARG A 830 -24.57 -16.36 -35.10
CA ARG A 830 -25.26 -17.44 -34.39
C ARG A 830 -25.88 -16.99 -33.07
N TYR A 831 -25.40 -15.90 -32.49
CA TYR A 831 -25.83 -15.41 -31.19
C TYR A 831 -27.33 -15.11 -31.18
N ARG A 832 -27.97 -15.43 -30.05
CA ARG A 832 -29.40 -15.18 -29.81
C ARG A 832 -29.51 -14.42 -28.48
N PRO A 833 -30.07 -13.20 -28.48
CA PRO A 833 -30.21 -12.39 -27.28
C PRO A 833 -30.93 -13.13 -26.15
N VAL A 834 -30.28 -13.23 -24.99
CA VAL A 834 -30.93 -13.68 -23.76
C VAL A 834 -31.70 -12.49 -23.21
N ARG A 835 -33.03 -12.56 -23.27
CA ARG A 835 -33.91 -11.49 -22.78
C ARG A 835 -34.52 -11.87 -21.44
N PRO A 836 -34.65 -10.93 -20.49
CA PRO A 836 -35.43 -11.13 -19.29
C PRO A 836 -36.87 -11.46 -19.71
N THR A 837 -37.35 -12.67 -19.42
CA THR A 837 -38.75 -13.02 -19.64
C THR A 837 -39.58 -12.15 -18.70
N GLY A 838 -40.50 -11.37 -19.28
CA GLY A 838 -41.32 -10.38 -18.56
C GLY A 838 -42.17 -11.00 -17.45
N GLY A 839 -41.60 -11.11 -16.26
CA GLY A 839 -42.27 -11.30 -14.99
C GLY A 839 -42.10 -10.05 -14.16
N HIS A 840 -42.69 -8.94 -14.57
CA HIS A 840 -42.92 -7.84 -13.62
C HIS A 840 -43.85 -8.39 -12.51
N PRO A 841 -43.45 -8.38 -11.23
CA PRO A 841 -44.44 -8.28 -10.18
C PRO A 841 -45.08 -6.90 -10.38
N GLN A 842 -46.34 -6.89 -10.79
CA GLN A 842 -47.17 -5.71 -10.76
C GLN A 842 -46.98 -5.03 -9.39
N PRO A 843 -46.70 -3.72 -9.31
CA PRO A 843 -46.59 -3.05 -8.02
C PRO A 843 -47.92 -3.25 -7.31
N ASP A 844 -47.84 -3.93 -6.16
CA ASP A 844 -48.96 -4.43 -5.38
C ASP A 844 -49.97 -3.30 -5.19
N ALA A 845 -51.12 -3.43 -5.87
CA ALA A 845 -52.20 -2.46 -5.77
C ALA A 845 -52.63 -2.42 -4.30
N ALA A 846 -52.36 -1.27 -3.66
CA ALA A 846 -52.68 -0.94 -2.29
C ALA A 846 -53.90 -1.71 -1.74
N ARG A 847 -53.64 -2.78 -0.99
CA ARG A 847 -54.64 -3.34 -0.08
C ARG A 847 -54.87 -2.30 1.01
N ARG A 848 -55.96 -1.54 0.86
CA ARG A 848 -56.56 -0.74 1.94
C ARG A 848 -56.64 -1.58 3.22
N PRO A 849 -56.17 -1.09 4.37
CA PRO A 849 -56.43 -1.76 5.63
C PRO A 849 -57.91 -1.56 5.98
N THR A 850 -58.65 -2.65 6.10
CA THR A 850 -59.96 -2.64 6.74
C THR A 850 -59.78 -2.51 8.24
N ARG A 851 -60.19 -1.34 8.75
CA ARG A 851 -60.56 -0.94 10.12
C ARG A 851 -59.66 -1.32 11.29
#